data_AF-A0A183ULP9-F1
#
_entry.id   AF-A0A183ULP9-F1
#
_cell.length_a   1.000
_cell.length_b   1.000
_cell.length_c   1.000
_cell.angle_alpha   90.00
_cell.angle_beta   90.00
_cell.angle_gamma   90.00
#
_symmetry.space_group_name_H-M   'P 1'
#
loop_
_entity.id
_entity.type
_entity.pdbx_description
1 polymer ?
#
loop_
_entity_poly.entity_id
_entity_poly.type
_entity_poly.pdbx_seq_one_letter_code
_entity_poly.pdbx_strand_id
1 'polypeptide(L)'
;MVGRSAARNRHHGNRAMAQTSSAAAALSSRIDERRRSEDCAGLTVQMHPVWPEMPQGQGELFFECTLFLYSVLALFLQYLNLYKTLWWLPKSYWHYSMKFHLINPYLLSCVGLLLGLRVTKCFWNTISELASSASQGASGTQLLIWRIVEWAFVKTPMFTMVATSFMFSFSRVYADFPFKSLLYFGHPLIFFIFLYYCELLHKLHRLISAVHFVAKGGDLGDVANAPLLFPSLPVPQTLVDVDSVVHMCSSDPAQIREEVAVLTRDFNLRMKHCLFSGLSTAYLSIFVPCVFTPQRSPSGMPQQMHVDIAWVIELFLVVFLTSFALYITYLLPIQYCDLLHRSATHLGRWEKVDLRIAPPPSNLPLSATTTTHTVYQLWEPDSLYAEGTVVRHEGQTYRAHASTGALGVAAEPGDPEHLRFYRVGAEPVTLINAMCLFEVALIAAQFWMLVLTTDWQHIVTLVLLMFANYLLLAKVFKDRVVIGRIYNPSPEDLQLIKQMQQGVRKTMLCKEVSSMNARDVFKLTGKPIVLQLLNGKMLSGNVYTLDPATRSLIIFQFHQQESIRMCLIPGDAFGCLEVVESGERLPDGCTECTSQLVDWLRSLMGIVRPATQLNSHFQERKKALVNWLRANGAYDAKEDDEHTIHVFDDVLIRPPYTPDDCFCDNSRALLSIQSSIRRFDAQHSQKFT
;
A
#
# COMPACT_ATOMS: atom_id res chain seq x y z
N MET A 1 65.82 -43.08 -28.33
CA MET A 1 65.82 -42.85 -29.78
C MET A 1 65.52 -41.39 -30.03
N VAL A 2 66.48 -40.69 -30.65
CA VAL A 2 66.36 -39.48 -31.50
C VAL A 2 65.51 -38.31 -30.94
N GLY A 3 65.99 -37.08 -30.69
CA GLY A 3 67.22 -36.41 -31.08
C GLY A 3 66.93 -34.93 -31.40
N ARG A 4 67.81 -34.04 -30.92
CA ARG A 4 68.17 -32.69 -31.43
C ARG A 4 67.14 -31.54 -31.30
N SER A 5 67.44 -30.46 -30.53
CA SER A 5 68.37 -29.32 -30.77
C SER A 5 67.79 -28.31 -31.78
N ALA A 6 67.83 -26.98 -31.67
CA ALA A 6 68.53 -26.04 -30.78
C ALA A 6 67.91 -24.62 -30.89
N ALA A 7 67.83 -23.93 -29.75
CA ALA A 7 68.32 -22.57 -29.47
C ALA A 7 68.07 -21.39 -30.44
N ARG A 8 67.43 -20.32 -29.92
CA ARG A 8 67.86 -18.92 -30.16
C ARG A 8 67.38 -17.93 -29.07
N ASN A 9 68.29 -17.61 -28.15
CA ASN A 9 68.61 -16.33 -27.50
C ASN A 9 67.66 -15.10 -27.62
N ARG A 10 67.30 -14.50 -26.46
CA ARG A 10 67.72 -13.16 -25.93
C ARG A 10 66.61 -12.35 -25.22
N HIS A 11 67.03 -11.74 -24.11
CA HIS A 11 66.33 -10.87 -23.15
C HIS A 11 65.42 -9.75 -23.72
N HIS A 12 64.24 -9.61 -23.11
CA HIS A 12 63.53 -8.38 -22.68
C HIS A 12 62.39 -8.87 -21.75
N GLY A 13 62.15 -8.39 -20.52
CA GLY A 13 61.97 -7.03 -20.05
C GLY A 13 60.61 -7.00 -19.33
N ASN A 14 60.61 -7.23 -18.00
CA ASN A 14 59.42 -7.26 -17.15
C ASN A 14 58.61 -5.97 -17.26
N ARG A 15 57.42 -6.02 -17.86
CA ARG A 15 56.45 -4.91 -17.88
C ARG A 15 55.03 -5.44 -18.02
N ALA A 16 54.51 -6.11 -16.99
CA ALA A 16 53.09 -6.49 -16.92
C ALA A 16 52.67 -6.84 -15.48
N MET A 17 52.72 -5.91 -14.53
CA MET A 17 52.03 -6.11 -13.24
C MET A 17 51.67 -4.82 -12.47
N ALA A 18 51.84 -3.64 -13.09
CA ALA A 18 51.59 -2.35 -12.42
C ALA A 18 50.32 -1.61 -12.92
N GLN A 19 49.56 -2.18 -13.86
CA GLN A 19 48.40 -1.48 -14.46
C GLN A 19 47.03 -1.93 -13.93
N THR A 20 46.92 -3.09 -13.26
CA THR A 20 45.63 -3.61 -12.77
C THR A 20 45.24 -3.11 -11.38
N SER A 21 46.20 -2.78 -10.50
CA SER A 21 45.92 -2.21 -9.17
C SER A 21 45.56 -0.72 -9.21
N SER A 22 46.16 0.04 -10.13
CA SER A 22 45.85 1.46 -10.34
C SER A 22 44.45 1.66 -10.95
N ALA A 23 43.98 0.75 -11.81
CA ALA A 23 42.65 0.83 -12.40
C ALA A 23 41.53 0.54 -11.39
N ALA A 24 41.74 -0.39 -10.46
CA ALA A 24 40.76 -0.71 -9.40
C ALA A 24 40.68 0.40 -8.34
N ALA A 25 41.81 0.98 -7.93
CA ALA A 25 41.83 2.12 -7.02
C ALA A 25 41.24 3.39 -7.65
N ALA A 26 41.49 3.63 -8.94
CA ALA A 26 40.90 4.75 -9.68
C ALA A 26 39.41 4.56 -9.99
N LEU A 27 38.91 3.32 -10.07
CA LEU A 27 37.49 3.02 -10.19
C LEU A 27 36.76 3.22 -8.86
N SER A 28 37.37 2.81 -7.75
CA SER A 28 36.86 3.05 -6.39
C SER A 28 36.80 4.54 -6.06
N SER A 29 37.86 5.31 -6.38
CA SER A 29 37.89 6.75 -6.14
C SER A 29 36.89 7.52 -7.02
N ARG A 30 36.64 7.07 -8.26
CA ARG A 30 35.62 7.65 -9.14
C ARG A 30 34.19 7.32 -8.70
N ILE A 31 33.97 6.18 -8.04
CA ILE A 31 32.67 5.84 -7.44
C ILE A 31 32.42 6.71 -6.19
N ASP A 32 33.45 6.94 -5.37
CA ASP A 32 33.37 7.82 -4.20
C ASP A 32 33.25 9.31 -4.57
N GLU A 33 33.92 9.79 -5.61
CA GLU A 33 33.73 11.16 -6.13
C GLU A 33 32.35 11.34 -6.76
N ARG A 34 31.81 10.31 -7.41
CA ARG A 34 30.43 10.34 -7.95
C ARG A 34 29.38 10.36 -6.84
N ARG A 35 29.60 9.62 -5.73
CA ARG A 35 28.77 9.68 -4.52
C ARG A 35 28.82 11.06 -3.85
N ARG A 36 30.01 11.66 -3.69
CA ARG A 36 30.13 13.03 -3.15
C ARG A 36 29.49 14.10 -4.04
N SER A 37 29.48 13.90 -5.36
CA SER A 37 28.81 14.81 -6.28
C SER A 37 27.28 14.67 -6.24
N GLU A 38 26.75 13.52 -5.81
CA GLU A 38 25.32 13.28 -5.61
C GLU A 38 24.85 13.79 -4.24
N ASP A 39 25.67 13.74 -3.20
CA ASP A 39 25.36 14.29 -1.86
C ASP A 39 25.33 15.83 -1.82
N CYS A 40 25.94 16.52 -2.79
CA CYS A 40 25.94 17.98 -2.88
C CYS A 40 24.71 18.56 -3.62
N ALA A 41 23.88 17.70 -4.20
CA ALA A 41 22.53 18.03 -4.66
C ALA A 41 21.56 17.38 -3.67
N GLY A 42 20.80 18.14 -2.90
CA GLY A 42 19.95 17.66 -1.80
C GLY A 42 18.82 16.69 -2.20
N LEU A 43 19.18 15.51 -2.71
CA LEU A 43 18.35 14.37 -3.01
C LEU A 43 18.59 13.37 -1.88
N THR A 44 17.69 13.33 -0.90
CA THR A 44 17.66 12.25 0.07
C THR A 44 17.64 10.92 -0.70
N VAL A 45 18.71 10.14 -0.58
CA VAL A 45 18.79 8.80 -1.17
C VAL A 45 17.64 7.98 -0.56
N GLN A 46 16.60 7.71 -1.35
CA GLN A 46 15.51 6.83 -0.91
C GLN A 46 16.09 5.42 -0.73
N MET A 47 16.33 5.03 0.53
CA MET A 47 16.84 3.70 0.92
C MET A 47 15.91 2.55 0.48
N HIS A 48 14.61 2.82 0.44
CA HIS A 48 13.56 1.83 0.16
C HIS A 48 12.81 2.22 -1.12
N PRO A 49 12.40 1.23 -1.94
CA PRO A 49 11.58 1.51 -3.12
C PRO A 49 10.23 2.13 -2.71
N VAL A 50 9.71 3.02 -3.56
CA VAL A 50 8.38 3.61 -3.36
C VAL A 50 7.34 2.49 -3.40
N TRP A 51 6.51 2.42 -2.37
CA TRP A 51 5.46 1.42 -2.28
C TRP A 51 4.31 1.77 -3.24
N PRO A 52 3.89 0.86 -4.13
CA PRO A 52 2.79 1.13 -5.04
C PRO A 52 1.46 1.18 -4.28
N GLU A 53 0.53 2.03 -4.74
CA GLU A 53 -0.85 2.02 -4.26
C GLU A 53 -1.51 0.69 -4.64
N MET A 54 -1.62 -0.22 -3.67
CA MET A 54 -2.36 -1.46 -3.81
C MET A 54 -3.80 -1.26 -3.33
N PRO A 55 -4.79 -1.95 -3.93
CA PRO A 55 -6.14 -1.95 -3.38
C PRO A 55 -6.09 -2.31 -1.90
N GLN A 56 -6.80 -1.53 -1.07
CA GLN A 56 -6.91 -1.76 0.36
C GLN A 56 -7.27 -3.23 0.62
N GLY A 57 -6.69 -3.80 1.68
CA GLY A 57 -6.80 -5.21 2.01
C GLY A 57 -8.26 -5.70 2.11
N GLN A 58 -8.45 -7.02 2.16
CA GLN A 58 -9.77 -7.60 2.41
C GLN A 58 -10.35 -7.01 3.71
N GLY A 59 -11.56 -6.45 3.64
CA GLY A 59 -12.20 -5.85 4.82
C GLY A 59 -12.37 -6.88 5.96
N GLU A 60 -12.24 -6.41 7.20
CA GLU A 60 -12.30 -7.26 8.41
C GLU A 60 -13.54 -8.16 8.43
N LEU A 61 -14.71 -7.61 8.07
CA LEU A 61 -15.97 -8.35 7.99
C LEU A 61 -15.91 -9.49 6.96
N PHE A 62 -15.32 -9.27 5.78
CA PHE A 62 -15.22 -10.29 4.75
C PHE A 62 -14.33 -11.46 5.18
N PHE A 63 -13.20 -11.14 5.83
CA PHE A 63 -12.30 -12.15 6.38
C PHE A 63 -12.98 -12.99 7.47
N GLU A 64 -13.61 -12.35 8.46
CA GLU A 64 -14.28 -13.06 9.56
C GLU A 64 -15.46 -13.91 9.04
N CYS A 65 -16.20 -13.45 8.03
CA CYS A 65 -17.21 -14.25 7.34
C CYS A 65 -16.61 -15.47 6.64
N THR A 66 -15.47 -15.32 5.96
CA THR A 66 -14.77 -16.43 5.28
C THR A 66 -14.33 -17.49 6.28
N LEU A 67 -13.76 -17.06 7.40
CA LEU A 67 -13.38 -17.96 8.49
C LEU A 67 -14.61 -18.63 9.13
N PHE A 68 -15.69 -17.90 9.35
CA PHE A 68 -16.92 -18.48 9.88
C PHE A 68 -17.46 -19.56 8.95
N LEU A 69 -17.51 -19.30 7.64
CA LEU A 69 -17.90 -20.30 6.63
C LEU A 69 -16.99 -21.54 6.70
N TYR A 70 -15.68 -21.34 6.80
CA TYR A 70 -14.72 -22.44 6.98
C TYR A 70 -15.00 -23.23 8.28
N SER A 71 -15.29 -22.56 9.39
CA SER A 71 -15.59 -23.22 10.67
C SER A 71 -16.91 -24.01 10.63
N VAL A 72 -17.92 -23.49 9.91
CA VAL A 72 -19.20 -24.19 9.67
C VAL A 72 -18.98 -25.39 8.76
N LEU A 73 -18.13 -25.27 7.74
CA LEU A 73 -17.72 -26.39 6.90
C LEU A 73 -17.01 -27.47 7.72
N ALA A 74 -16.03 -27.10 8.55
CA ALA A 74 -15.33 -28.04 9.44
C ALA A 74 -16.30 -28.73 10.43
N LEU A 75 -17.23 -27.97 11.02
CA LEU A 75 -18.29 -28.50 11.87
C LEU A 75 -19.17 -29.49 11.11
N PHE A 76 -19.64 -29.13 9.92
CA PHE A 76 -20.44 -30.01 9.07
C PHE A 76 -19.71 -31.31 8.74
N LEU A 77 -18.43 -31.23 8.36
CA LEU A 77 -17.59 -32.40 8.08
C LEU A 77 -17.39 -33.27 9.32
N GLN A 78 -17.25 -32.67 10.51
CA GLN A 78 -17.20 -33.42 11.76
C GLN A 78 -18.50 -34.19 12.02
N TYR A 79 -19.66 -33.55 11.81
CA TYR A 79 -20.95 -34.23 11.92
C TYR A 79 -21.12 -35.34 10.88
N LEU A 80 -20.59 -35.16 9.67
CA LEU A 80 -20.57 -36.19 8.64
C LEU A 80 -19.73 -37.40 9.09
N ASN A 81 -18.54 -37.16 9.66
CA ASN A 81 -17.67 -38.23 10.16
C ASN A 81 -18.26 -38.98 11.36
N LEU A 82 -18.99 -38.27 12.24
CA LEU A 82 -19.70 -38.88 13.36
C LEU A 82 -20.91 -39.69 12.85
N TYR A 83 -21.85 -39.06 12.15
CA TYR A 83 -23.16 -39.66 11.86
C TYR A 83 -23.26 -40.36 10.51
N LYS A 84 -22.13 -40.81 9.96
CA LYS A 84 -22.01 -41.48 8.65
C LYS A 84 -22.99 -42.64 8.46
N THR A 85 -23.42 -42.85 7.22
CA THR A 85 -24.17 -44.04 6.78
C THR A 85 -23.57 -44.63 5.51
N LEU A 86 -23.96 -45.86 5.19
CA LEU A 86 -23.62 -46.55 3.95
C LEU A 86 -24.75 -46.39 2.92
N TRP A 87 -25.07 -45.14 2.55
CA TRP A 87 -26.27 -44.80 1.78
C TRP A 87 -26.28 -45.31 0.34
N TRP A 88 -25.10 -45.54 -0.26
CA TRP A 88 -24.97 -46.04 -1.64
C TRP A 88 -25.09 -47.57 -1.76
N LEU A 89 -25.22 -48.30 -0.64
CA LEU A 89 -25.36 -49.75 -0.65
C LEU A 89 -26.81 -50.16 -1.00
N PRO A 90 -27.04 -51.07 -1.96
CA PRO A 90 -28.39 -51.42 -2.46
C PRO A 90 -29.37 -51.94 -1.40
N LYS A 91 -28.87 -52.51 -0.28
CA LYS A 91 -29.69 -53.03 0.84
C LYS A 91 -29.52 -52.22 2.14
N SER A 92 -29.09 -50.98 2.06
CA SER A 92 -28.98 -50.12 3.25
C SER A 92 -30.37 -49.71 3.75
N TYR A 93 -30.57 -49.80 5.07
CA TYR A 93 -31.76 -49.25 5.74
C TYR A 93 -31.83 -47.72 5.71
N TRP A 94 -30.69 -47.06 5.47
CA TRP A 94 -30.58 -45.60 5.44
C TRP A 94 -30.29 -45.14 4.01
N HIS A 95 -31.21 -44.37 3.42
CA HIS A 95 -31.07 -43.78 2.08
C HIS A 95 -30.42 -42.38 2.07
N TYR A 96 -30.16 -41.81 3.25
CA TYR A 96 -29.46 -40.53 3.43
C TYR A 96 -28.03 -40.76 3.88
N SER A 97 -27.10 -39.84 3.57
CA SER A 97 -25.66 -39.92 3.89
C SER A 97 -25.32 -39.78 5.38
N MET A 98 -26.23 -39.23 6.17
CA MET A 98 -26.07 -39.03 7.62
C MET A 98 -27.34 -39.42 8.39
N LYS A 99 -27.15 -39.86 9.64
CA LYS A 99 -28.23 -40.14 10.60
C LYS A 99 -28.72 -38.84 11.26
N PHE A 100 -29.50 -38.04 10.53
CA PHE A 100 -29.99 -36.73 11.00
C PHE A 100 -30.75 -36.77 12.33
N HIS A 101 -31.44 -37.87 12.64
CA HIS A 101 -32.18 -38.04 13.89
C HIS A 101 -31.29 -38.10 15.15
N LEU A 102 -29.98 -38.34 15.01
CA LEU A 102 -29.03 -38.36 16.13
C LEU A 102 -28.40 -36.98 16.39
N ILE A 103 -28.57 -36.03 15.46
CA ILE A 103 -28.00 -34.69 15.56
C ILE A 103 -28.86 -33.86 16.51
N ASN A 104 -28.28 -33.38 17.61
CA ASN A 104 -28.96 -32.43 18.49
C ASN A 104 -28.94 -31.02 17.87
N PRO A 105 -30.09 -30.46 17.45
CA PRO A 105 -30.14 -29.15 16.79
C PRO A 105 -29.80 -27.99 17.75
N TYR A 106 -30.07 -28.15 19.05
CA TYR A 106 -29.75 -27.13 20.05
C TYR A 106 -28.24 -27.02 20.28
N LEU A 107 -27.54 -28.16 20.31
CA LEU A 107 -26.08 -28.16 20.37
C LEU A 107 -25.46 -27.51 19.13
N LEU A 108 -25.95 -27.88 17.94
CA LEU A 108 -25.49 -27.30 16.68
C LEU A 108 -25.68 -25.78 16.66
N SER A 109 -26.85 -25.31 17.13
CA SER A 109 -27.14 -23.88 17.32
C SER A 109 -26.16 -23.22 18.31
N CYS A 110 -25.93 -23.80 19.50
CA CYS A 110 -24.99 -23.26 20.48
C CYS A 110 -23.58 -23.12 19.91
N VAL A 111 -23.04 -24.17 19.28
CA VAL A 111 -21.68 -24.16 18.71
C VAL A 111 -21.61 -23.17 17.53
N GLY A 112 -22.62 -23.15 16.66
CA GLY A 112 -22.70 -22.20 15.56
C GLY A 112 -22.72 -20.74 16.03
N LEU A 113 -23.48 -20.42 17.08
CA LEU A 113 -23.51 -19.08 17.67
C LEU A 113 -22.17 -18.70 18.29
N LEU A 114 -21.49 -19.63 18.98
CA LEU A 114 -20.15 -19.39 19.56
C LEU A 114 -19.09 -19.12 18.48
N LEU A 115 -19.11 -19.89 17.39
CA LEU A 115 -18.25 -19.66 16.22
C LEU A 115 -18.57 -18.31 15.56
N GLY A 116 -19.85 -17.92 15.52
CA GLY A 116 -20.35 -16.67 14.94
C GLY A 116 -20.19 -15.42 15.81
N LEU A 117 -19.70 -15.52 17.06
CA LEU A 117 -19.52 -14.36 17.95
C LEU A 117 -18.58 -13.30 17.36
N ARG A 118 -17.53 -13.73 16.65
CA ARG A 118 -16.54 -12.80 16.05
C ARG A 118 -17.15 -12.04 14.88
N VAL A 119 -17.84 -12.74 13.98
CA VAL A 119 -18.59 -12.12 12.87
C VAL A 119 -19.64 -11.14 13.41
N THR A 120 -20.34 -11.52 14.48
CA THR A 120 -21.33 -10.65 15.14
C THR A 120 -20.68 -9.37 15.66
N LYS A 121 -19.48 -9.47 16.26
CA LYS A 121 -18.70 -8.32 16.72
C LYS A 121 -18.22 -7.45 15.55
N CYS A 122 -17.75 -8.02 14.45
CA CYS A 122 -17.30 -7.23 13.30
C CYS A 122 -18.48 -6.54 12.61
N PHE A 123 -19.61 -7.23 12.46
CA PHE A 123 -20.85 -6.64 11.94
C PHE A 123 -21.31 -5.44 12.78
N TRP A 124 -21.18 -5.55 14.10
CA TRP A 124 -21.42 -4.43 15.02
C TRP A 124 -20.53 -3.23 14.76
N ASN A 125 -19.23 -3.47 14.56
CA ASN A 125 -18.26 -2.43 14.28
C ASN A 125 -18.54 -1.76 12.92
N THR A 126 -18.82 -2.54 11.88
CA THR A 126 -19.17 -2.04 10.55
C THR A 126 -20.44 -1.18 10.58
N ILE A 127 -21.47 -1.58 11.33
CA ILE A 127 -22.66 -0.77 11.55
C ILE A 127 -22.30 0.54 12.27
N SER A 128 -21.40 0.47 13.25
CA SER A 128 -20.97 1.64 14.01
C SER A 128 -20.19 2.63 13.14
N GLU A 129 -19.33 2.15 12.26
CA GLU A 129 -18.62 2.95 11.27
C GLU A 129 -19.61 3.59 10.29
N LEU A 130 -20.58 2.83 9.78
CA LEU A 130 -21.62 3.36 8.90
C LEU A 130 -22.47 4.44 9.60
N ALA A 131 -22.87 4.20 10.85
CA ALA A 131 -23.58 5.20 11.66
C ALA A 131 -22.73 6.44 11.90
N SER A 132 -21.43 6.28 12.16
CA SER A 132 -20.50 7.40 12.34
C SER A 132 -20.33 8.22 11.05
N SER A 133 -20.22 7.57 9.89
CA SER A 133 -20.13 8.23 8.58
C SER A 133 -21.41 9.01 8.24
N ALA A 134 -22.59 8.46 8.56
CA ALA A 134 -23.87 9.13 8.38
C ALA A 134 -24.05 10.35 9.30
N SER A 135 -23.33 10.38 10.43
CA SER A 135 -23.34 11.49 11.39
C SER A 135 -22.29 12.58 11.11
N GLN A 136 -21.48 12.44 10.06
CA GLN A 136 -20.46 13.44 9.69
C GLN A 136 -21.16 14.76 9.29
N GLY A 137 -21.08 15.77 10.16
CA GLY A 137 -21.72 17.09 10.00
C GLY A 137 -22.80 17.42 11.03
N ALA A 138 -23.12 16.49 11.94
CA ALA A 138 -24.11 16.68 12.99
C ALA A 138 -23.54 17.44 14.20
N SER A 139 -24.36 18.28 14.85
CA SER A 139 -23.98 18.97 16.09
C SER A 139 -23.82 17.99 17.26
N GLY A 140 -23.09 18.34 18.33
CA GLY A 140 -22.75 17.40 19.42
C GLY A 140 -23.96 16.72 20.09
N THR A 141 -25.12 17.38 20.15
CA THR A 141 -26.37 16.78 20.65
C THR A 141 -26.99 15.80 19.66
N GLN A 142 -26.89 16.06 18.35
CA GLN A 142 -27.33 15.14 17.31
C GLN A 142 -26.44 13.89 17.25
N LEU A 143 -25.13 14.01 17.51
CA LEU A 143 -24.22 12.86 17.62
C LEU A 143 -24.61 11.95 18.80
N LEU A 144 -24.98 12.53 19.94
CA LEU A 144 -25.50 11.80 21.10
C LEU A 144 -26.80 11.06 20.77
N ILE A 145 -27.73 11.71 20.06
CA ILE A 145 -28.99 11.09 19.61
C ILE A 145 -28.72 9.92 18.66
N TRP A 146 -27.83 10.11 17.67
CA TRP A 146 -27.43 9.04 16.75
C TRP A 146 -26.83 7.84 17.49
N ARG A 147 -25.96 8.08 18.47
CA ARG A 147 -25.39 7.02 19.31
C ARG A 147 -26.45 6.29 20.13
N ILE A 148 -27.42 7.01 20.69
CA ILE A 148 -28.54 6.41 21.44
C ILE A 148 -29.42 5.57 20.51
N VAL A 149 -29.72 6.05 19.29
CA VAL A 149 -30.53 5.33 18.30
C VAL A 149 -29.82 4.07 17.82
N GLU A 150 -28.52 4.15 17.53
CA GLU A 150 -27.68 3.02 17.15
C GLU A 150 -27.68 1.92 18.23
N TRP A 151 -27.43 2.31 19.49
CA TRP A 151 -27.48 1.41 20.65
C TRP A 151 -28.89 0.85 20.88
N ALA A 152 -29.89 1.73 20.79
CA ALA A 152 -31.33 1.54 20.83
C ALA A 152 -31.85 0.39 19.96
N PHE A 153 -31.72 0.61 18.66
CA PHE A 153 -32.51 -0.05 17.63
C PHE A 153 -31.74 -1.08 16.83
N VAL A 154 -30.42 -1.06 16.86
CA VAL A 154 -29.60 -2.00 16.08
C VAL A 154 -28.87 -2.94 17.00
N LYS A 155 -28.14 -2.34 17.92
CA LYS A 155 -27.18 -3.00 18.80
C LYS A 155 -27.85 -3.85 19.87
N THR A 156 -28.70 -3.25 20.70
CA THR A 156 -29.45 -3.97 21.75
C THR A 156 -30.29 -5.13 21.20
N PRO A 157 -31.14 -4.95 20.16
CA PRO A 157 -31.96 -6.06 19.65
C PRO A 157 -31.16 -7.19 19.01
N MET A 158 -30.06 -6.88 18.31
CA MET A 158 -29.21 -7.93 17.75
C MET A 158 -28.54 -8.76 18.85
N PHE A 159 -28.00 -8.09 19.89
CA PHE A 159 -27.40 -8.77 21.04
C PHE A 159 -28.43 -9.60 21.81
N THR A 160 -29.63 -9.04 22.08
CA THR A 160 -30.68 -9.78 22.77
C THR A 160 -31.15 -10.97 21.95
N MET A 161 -31.25 -10.88 20.62
CA MET A 161 -31.58 -12.00 19.74
C MET A 161 -30.54 -13.12 19.81
N VAL A 162 -29.24 -12.80 19.68
CA VAL A 162 -28.15 -13.79 19.77
C VAL A 162 -28.08 -14.41 21.16
N ALA A 163 -28.15 -13.59 22.22
CA ALA A 163 -28.08 -14.06 23.60
C ALA A 163 -29.30 -14.92 23.96
N THR A 164 -30.53 -14.53 23.60
CA THR A 164 -31.73 -15.33 23.86
C THR A 164 -31.73 -16.63 23.09
N SER A 165 -31.30 -16.63 21.83
CA SER A 165 -31.14 -17.86 21.03
C SER A 165 -30.11 -18.82 21.64
N PHE A 166 -28.97 -18.29 22.08
CA PHE A 166 -27.95 -19.06 22.78
C PHE A 166 -28.49 -19.62 24.10
N MET A 167 -29.11 -18.78 24.95
CA MET A 167 -29.66 -19.20 26.24
C MET A 167 -30.77 -20.25 26.08
N PHE A 168 -31.65 -20.08 25.10
CA PHE A 168 -32.70 -21.06 24.78
C PHE A 168 -32.09 -22.40 24.37
N SER A 169 -31.14 -22.39 23.44
CA SER A 169 -30.46 -23.61 22.96
C SER A 169 -29.67 -24.27 24.09
N PHE A 170 -28.94 -23.47 24.88
CA PHE A 170 -28.11 -23.95 25.98
C PHE A 170 -28.96 -24.53 27.12
N SER A 171 -30.13 -23.97 27.40
CA SER A 171 -31.05 -24.52 28.42
C SER A 171 -31.50 -25.95 28.08
N ARG A 172 -31.67 -26.25 26.79
CA ARG A 172 -32.01 -27.60 26.31
C ARG A 172 -30.81 -28.54 26.43
N VAL A 173 -29.63 -28.10 26.02
CA VAL A 173 -28.39 -28.87 26.17
C VAL A 173 -28.08 -29.16 27.64
N TYR A 174 -28.35 -28.20 28.54
CA TYR A 174 -28.20 -28.36 29.99
C TYR A 174 -29.13 -29.42 30.56
N ALA A 175 -30.36 -29.54 30.04
CA ALA A 175 -31.30 -30.56 30.48
C ALA A 175 -30.93 -31.96 30.00
N ASP A 176 -30.36 -32.08 28.79
CA ASP A 176 -30.09 -33.35 28.14
C ASP A 176 -28.75 -34.00 28.55
N PHE A 177 -27.75 -33.19 28.93
CA PHE A 177 -26.38 -33.65 29.17
C PHE A 177 -25.88 -33.39 30.61
N PRO A 178 -24.96 -34.22 31.15
CA PRO A 178 -24.43 -34.04 32.49
C PRO A 178 -23.55 -32.79 32.61
N PHE A 179 -23.50 -32.19 33.80
CA PHE A 179 -22.74 -30.97 34.08
C PHE A 179 -21.25 -31.06 33.70
N LYS A 180 -20.62 -32.23 33.84
CA LYS A 180 -19.22 -32.45 33.44
C LYS A 180 -18.99 -32.17 31.95
N SER A 181 -19.94 -32.53 31.08
CA SER A 181 -19.86 -32.27 29.64
C SER A 181 -19.98 -30.77 29.35
N LEU A 182 -20.74 -30.02 30.15
CA LEU A 182 -20.93 -28.59 29.97
C LEU A 182 -19.67 -27.76 30.26
N LEU A 183 -18.80 -28.24 31.16
CA LEU A 183 -17.51 -27.58 31.44
C LEU A 183 -16.64 -27.45 30.18
N TYR A 184 -16.80 -28.35 29.21
CA TYR A 184 -16.07 -28.28 27.94
C TYR A 184 -16.37 -27.03 27.11
N PHE A 185 -17.53 -26.39 27.27
CA PHE A 185 -17.81 -25.08 26.65
C PHE A 185 -16.92 -23.96 27.19
N GLY A 186 -16.42 -24.09 28.42
CA GLY A 186 -15.58 -23.08 29.08
C GLY A 186 -14.09 -23.15 28.73
N HIS A 187 -13.60 -24.22 28.10
CA HIS A 187 -12.16 -24.37 27.81
C HIS A 187 -11.57 -23.27 26.92
N PRO A 188 -12.24 -22.78 25.86
CA PRO A 188 -11.74 -21.63 25.09
C PRO A 188 -11.51 -20.40 25.97
N LEU A 189 -12.34 -20.17 27.00
CA LEU A 189 -12.14 -19.09 27.96
C LEU A 189 -10.88 -19.31 28.81
N ILE A 190 -10.62 -20.54 29.23
CA ILE A 190 -9.42 -20.89 30.00
C ILE A 190 -8.16 -20.66 29.15
N PHE A 191 -8.18 -21.09 27.88
CA PHE A 191 -7.08 -20.84 26.94
C PHE A 191 -6.88 -19.34 26.69
N PHE A 192 -7.95 -18.56 26.61
CA PHE A 192 -7.88 -17.11 26.51
C PHE A 192 -7.19 -16.49 27.74
N ILE A 193 -7.60 -16.87 28.95
CA ILE A 193 -7.00 -16.38 30.19
C ILE A 193 -5.50 -16.74 30.25
N PHE A 194 -5.14 -17.95 29.81
CA PHE A 194 -3.75 -18.39 29.80
C PHE A 194 -2.88 -17.60 28.80
N LEU A 195 -3.34 -17.45 27.55
CA LEU A 195 -2.56 -16.77 26.49
C LEU A 195 -2.40 -15.26 26.73
N TYR A 196 -3.41 -14.63 27.34
CA TYR A 196 -3.44 -13.19 27.60
C TYR A 196 -3.26 -12.86 29.08
N TYR A 197 -2.68 -13.75 29.87
CA TYR A 197 -2.58 -13.60 31.33
C TYR A 197 -1.97 -12.26 31.75
N CYS A 198 -0.84 -11.87 31.14
CA CYS A 198 -0.14 -10.63 31.46
C CYS A 198 -0.98 -9.39 31.11
N GLU A 199 -1.67 -9.42 29.98
CA GLU A 199 -2.52 -8.34 29.47
C GLU A 199 -3.80 -8.21 30.31
N LEU A 200 -4.40 -9.33 30.73
CA LEU A 200 -5.52 -9.35 31.67
C LEU A 200 -5.09 -8.83 33.03
N LEU A 201 -3.94 -9.26 33.54
CA LEU A 201 -3.41 -8.80 34.82
C LEU A 201 -3.18 -7.29 34.78
N HIS A 202 -2.60 -6.76 33.70
CA HIS A 202 -2.41 -5.32 33.52
C HIS A 202 -3.74 -4.56 33.46
N LYS A 203 -4.72 -5.04 32.68
CA LYS A 203 -6.06 -4.40 32.60
C LYS A 203 -6.80 -4.44 33.94
N LEU A 204 -6.73 -5.56 34.65
CA LEU A 204 -7.30 -5.72 35.98
C LEU A 204 -6.61 -4.78 36.97
N HIS A 205 -5.29 -4.68 36.91
CA HIS A 205 -4.52 -3.80 37.76
C HIS A 205 -4.85 -2.33 37.50
N ARG A 206 -4.98 -1.94 36.24
CA ARG A 206 -5.43 -0.59 35.84
C ARG A 206 -6.87 -0.31 36.29
N LEU A 207 -7.74 -1.30 36.25
CA LEU A 207 -9.09 -1.19 36.80
C LEU A 207 -9.05 -0.97 38.31
N ILE A 208 -8.20 -1.70 39.04
CA ILE A 208 -8.01 -1.54 40.48
C ILE A 208 -7.46 -0.14 40.80
N SER A 209 -6.47 0.35 40.05
CA SER A 209 -5.94 1.70 40.24
C SER A 209 -6.97 2.78 39.92
N ALA A 210 -7.77 2.60 38.87
CA ALA A 210 -8.89 3.48 38.52
C ALA A 210 -9.95 3.51 39.63
N VAL A 211 -10.37 2.35 40.12
CA VAL A 211 -11.34 2.24 41.24
C VAL A 211 -10.77 2.87 42.51
N HIS A 212 -9.48 2.65 42.81
CA HIS A 212 -8.81 3.27 43.94
C HIS A 212 -8.74 4.80 43.82
N PHE A 213 -8.43 5.32 42.62
CA PHE A 213 -8.38 6.75 42.33
C PHE A 213 -9.75 7.42 42.52
N VAL A 214 -10.82 6.81 41.97
CA VAL A 214 -12.19 7.28 42.15
C VAL A 214 -12.63 7.18 43.61
N ALA A 215 -12.30 6.08 44.31
CA ALA A 215 -12.60 5.92 45.73
C ALA A 215 -11.89 6.96 46.62
N LYS A 216 -10.75 7.50 46.18
CA LYS A 216 -10.00 8.56 46.87
C LYS A 216 -10.45 9.97 46.48
N GLY A 217 -11.53 10.11 45.70
CA GLY A 217 -12.13 11.39 45.31
C GLY A 217 -11.63 11.98 44.01
N GLY A 218 -10.97 11.18 43.15
CA GLY A 218 -10.57 11.61 41.81
C GLY A 218 -11.77 11.78 40.85
N ASP A 219 -11.68 12.76 39.95
CA ASP A 219 -12.72 13.02 38.95
C ASP A 219 -12.78 11.90 37.88
N LEU A 220 -14.00 11.58 37.41
CA LEU A 220 -14.24 10.50 36.45
C LEU A 220 -13.62 10.81 35.07
N GLY A 221 -13.41 12.10 34.76
CA GLY A 221 -12.75 12.56 33.55
C GLY A 221 -11.25 12.24 33.47
N ASP A 222 -10.57 12.18 34.61
CA ASP A 222 -9.11 11.99 34.70
C ASP A 222 -8.69 10.54 34.99
N VAL A 223 -9.64 9.59 35.00
CA VAL A 223 -9.40 8.17 35.30
C VAL A 223 -8.41 7.53 34.33
N ALA A 224 -8.32 8.03 33.09
CA ALA A 224 -7.35 7.56 32.10
C ALA A 224 -5.89 7.88 32.48
N ASN A 225 -5.68 8.95 33.26
CA ASN A 225 -4.37 9.42 33.72
C ASN A 225 -4.07 9.00 35.17
N ALA A 226 -4.90 8.15 35.77
CA ALA A 226 -4.72 7.72 37.15
C ALA A 226 -3.36 7.02 37.34
N PRO A 227 -2.54 7.43 38.32
CA PRO A 227 -1.22 6.84 38.54
C PRO A 227 -1.34 5.35 38.89
N LEU A 228 -0.55 4.52 38.20
CA LEU A 228 -0.53 3.08 38.44
C LEU A 228 0.06 2.80 39.83
N LEU A 229 -0.68 2.04 40.65
CA LEU A 229 -0.25 1.64 41.99
C LEU A 229 1.04 0.78 41.98
N PHE A 230 1.35 0.14 40.84
CA PHE A 230 2.49 -0.77 40.67
C PHE A 230 3.19 -0.46 39.34
N PRO A 231 4.31 0.29 39.34
CA PRO A 231 4.99 0.76 38.13
C PRO A 231 5.76 -0.30 37.35
N SER A 232 6.00 -1.49 37.92
CA SER A 232 6.90 -2.51 37.38
C SER A 232 6.28 -3.45 36.34
N LEU A 233 5.04 -3.20 35.90
CA LEU A 233 4.39 -4.05 34.90
C LEU A 233 4.70 -3.59 33.46
N PRO A 234 4.89 -4.55 32.54
CA PRO A 234 5.12 -4.24 31.13
C PRO A 234 3.95 -3.48 30.51
N VAL A 235 4.29 -2.56 29.59
CA VAL A 235 3.35 -1.73 28.82
C VAL A 235 2.38 -2.64 28.03
N PRO A 236 1.08 -2.33 28.01
CA PRO A 236 0.09 -3.13 27.29
C PRO A 236 0.40 -3.16 25.79
N GLN A 237 0.38 -4.37 25.21
CA GLN A 237 0.52 -4.54 23.77
C GLN A 237 -0.77 -4.06 23.08
N THR A 238 -0.65 -3.06 22.21
CA THR A 238 -1.73 -2.62 21.33
C THR A 238 -1.41 -3.02 19.90
N LEU A 239 -2.41 -3.56 19.20
CA LEU A 239 -2.25 -3.90 17.79
C LEU A 239 -1.99 -2.60 17.00
N VAL A 240 -0.90 -2.59 16.24
CA VAL A 240 -0.55 -1.48 15.36
C VAL A 240 -1.49 -1.48 14.16
N ASP A 241 -2.12 -0.34 13.90
CA ASP A 241 -2.89 -0.15 12.69
C ASP A 241 -1.93 0.09 11.51
N VAL A 242 -1.87 -0.90 10.61
CA VAL A 242 -0.91 -0.94 9.50
C VAL A 242 -1.24 0.14 8.45
N ASP A 243 -2.50 0.57 8.38
CA ASP A 243 -2.94 1.59 7.42
C ASP A 243 -2.58 3.01 7.89
N SER A 244 -2.34 3.22 9.19
CA SER A 244 -1.93 4.51 9.76
C SER A 244 -0.46 4.61 10.11
N VAL A 245 0.26 3.49 10.28
CA VAL A 245 1.69 3.50 10.61
C VAL A 245 2.55 3.45 9.36
N VAL A 246 3.18 4.58 9.06
CA VAL A 246 4.23 4.69 8.06
C VAL A 246 5.59 4.55 8.73
N HIS A 247 6.46 3.70 8.18
CA HIS A 247 7.84 3.58 8.63
C HIS A 247 8.53 4.96 8.60
N MET A 248 9.10 5.37 9.72
CA MET A 248 9.90 6.59 9.81
C MET A 248 11.38 6.23 9.63
N CYS A 249 11.96 6.56 8.47
CA CYS A 249 13.40 6.41 8.25
C CYS A 249 14.17 7.39 9.17
N SER A 250 14.41 6.99 10.41
CA SER A 250 15.16 7.77 11.39
C SER A 250 16.67 7.50 11.28
N SER A 251 17.47 8.51 11.62
CA SER A 251 18.92 8.40 11.79
C SER A 251 19.33 8.25 13.25
N ASP A 252 18.36 8.28 14.18
CA ASP A 252 18.60 8.15 15.61
C ASP A 252 18.52 6.67 16.04
N PRO A 253 19.60 6.06 16.54
CA PRO A 253 19.60 4.66 16.97
C PRO A 253 18.63 4.37 18.12
N ALA A 254 18.29 5.34 18.97
CA ALA A 254 17.30 5.14 20.04
C ALA A 254 15.89 4.97 19.45
N GLN A 255 15.52 5.79 18.47
CA GLN A 255 14.22 5.71 17.79
C GLN A 255 14.08 4.41 16.98
N ILE A 256 15.14 3.98 16.29
CA ILE A 256 15.15 2.71 15.53
C ILE A 256 14.89 1.53 16.47
N ARG A 257 15.52 1.51 17.65
CA ARG A 257 15.30 0.44 18.64
C ARG A 257 13.90 0.46 19.23
N GLU A 258 13.36 1.64 19.54
CA GLU A 258 12.00 1.74 20.06
C GLU A 258 10.97 1.27 19.03
N GLU A 259 11.14 1.64 17.75
CA GLU A 259 10.28 1.14 16.66
C GLU A 259 10.34 -0.40 16.58
N VAL A 260 11.53 -0.98 16.60
CA VAL A 260 11.73 -2.44 16.59
C VAL A 260 11.09 -3.10 17.81
N ALA A 261 11.19 -2.50 19.00
CA ALA A 261 10.57 -3.02 20.21
C ALA A 261 9.04 -3.00 20.11
N VAL A 262 8.44 -1.93 19.56
CA VAL A 262 7.00 -1.84 19.29
C VAL A 262 6.57 -2.91 18.28
N LEU A 263 7.26 -3.03 17.15
CA LEU A 263 6.93 -4.01 16.10
C LEU A 263 7.10 -5.46 16.59
N THR A 264 8.10 -5.73 17.43
CA THR A 264 8.30 -7.06 18.03
C THR A 264 7.15 -7.42 18.97
N ARG A 265 6.69 -6.47 19.79
CA ARG A 265 5.51 -6.66 20.67
C ARG A 265 4.24 -6.88 19.86
N ASP A 266 4.03 -6.10 18.80
CA ASP A 266 2.90 -6.24 17.88
C ASP A 266 2.90 -7.58 17.15
N PHE A 267 4.04 -8.02 16.61
CA PHE A 267 4.20 -9.33 15.96
C PHE A 267 3.84 -10.48 16.92
N ASN A 268 4.32 -10.42 18.16
CA ASN A 268 4.01 -11.42 19.18
C ASN A 268 2.51 -11.43 19.52
N LEU A 269 1.87 -10.27 19.60
CA LEU A 269 0.44 -10.16 19.83
C LEU A 269 -0.36 -10.78 18.67
N ARG A 270 -0.01 -10.46 17.41
CA ARG A 270 -0.61 -11.07 16.21
C ARG A 270 -0.49 -12.59 16.23
N MET A 271 0.68 -13.11 16.61
CA MET A 271 0.91 -14.55 16.74
C MET A 271 0.02 -15.19 17.82
N LYS A 272 -0.12 -14.56 19.00
CA LYS A 272 -1.06 -15.01 20.05
C LYS A 272 -2.50 -15.03 19.55
N HIS A 273 -2.92 -14.02 18.79
CA HIS A 273 -4.24 -13.98 18.17
C HIS A 273 -4.47 -15.14 17.19
N CYS A 274 -3.49 -15.42 16.32
CA CYS A 274 -3.56 -16.55 15.38
C CYS A 274 -3.71 -17.89 16.11
N LEU A 275 -2.89 -18.12 17.14
CA LEU A 275 -2.92 -19.35 17.93
C LEU A 275 -4.25 -19.54 18.67
N PHE A 276 -4.69 -18.52 19.41
CA PHE A 276 -5.96 -18.57 20.14
C PHE A 276 -7.13 -18.81 19.18
N SER A 277 -7.13 -18.10 18.07
CA SER A 277 -8.17 -18.17 17.07
C SER A 277 -8.24 -19.56 16.44
N GLY A 278 -7.12 -20.08 15.93
CA GLY A 278 -7.08 -21.40 15.31
C GLY A 278 -7.47 -22.50 16.30
N LEU A 279 -6.97 -22.42 17.53
CA LEU A 279 -7.24 -23.42 18.56
C LEU A 279 -8.71 -23.42 18.96
N SER A 280 -9.30 -22.24 19.20
CA SER A 280 -10.71 -22.14 19.56
C SER A 280 -11.63 -22.57 18.42
N THR A 281 -11.29 -22.27 17.16
CA THR A 281 -12.05 -22.76 16.00
C THR A 281 -12.01 -24.29 15.91
N ALA A 282 -10.84 -24.92 15.97
CA ALA A 282 -10.72 -26.38 15.95
C ALA A 282 -11.40 -27.04 17.16
N TYR A 283 -11.27 -26.44 18.34
CA TYR A 283 -11.91 -26.93 19.56
C TYR A 283 -13.43 -26.92 19.46
N LEU A 284 -14.02 -25.79 19.05
CA LEU A 284 -15.47 -25.66 18.93
C LEU A 284 -16.04 -26.48 17.76
N SER A 285 -15.34 -26.55 16.62
CA SER A 285 -15.85 -27.25 15.42
C SER A 285 -15.63 -28.76 15.43
N ILE A 286 -14.52 -29.26 16.01
CA ILE A 286 -14.14 -30.68 15.95
C ILE A 286 -14.32 -31.36 17.30
N PHE A 287 -13.75 -30.80 18.36
CA PHE A 287 -13.72 -31.47 19.66
C PHE A 287 -15.07 -31.43 20.39
N VAL A 288 -15.74 -30.27 20.45
CA VAL A 288 -17.02 -30.13 21.16
C VAL A 288 -18.07 -31.12 20.64
N PRO A 289 -18.32 -31.29 19.32
CA PRO A 289 -19.27 -32.29 18.84
C PRO A 289 -18.98 -33.73 19.30
N CYS A 290 -17.71 -34.10 19.50
CA CYS A 290 -17.32 -35.44 19.97
C CYS A 290 -17.71 -35.69 21.43
N VAL A 291 -17.70 -34.66 22.27
CA VAL A 291 -18.04 -34.78 23.70
C VAL A 291 -19.55 -34.96 23.89
N PHE A 292 -20.35 -34.40 22.98
CA PHE A 292 -21.81 -34.35 23.07
C PHE A 292 -22.51 -35.36 22.15
N THR A 293 -21.89 -36.52 21.90
CA THR A 293 -22.58 -37.63 21.22
C THR A 293 -23.72 -38.18 22.09
N PRO A 294 -24.84 -38.65 21.49
CA PRO A 294 -25.98 -39.18 22.24
C PRO A 294 -25.56 -40.33 23.16
N GLN A 295 -25.86 -40.20 24.46
CA GLN A 295 -25.58 -41.24 25.47
C GLN A 295 -26.77 -42.15 25.74
N ARG A 296 -27.98 -41.75 25.31
CA ARG A 296 -29.22 -42.51 25.46
C ARG A 296 -29.94 -42.63 24.13
N SER A 297 -30.46 -43.82 23.86
CA SER A 297 -31.42 -44.09 22.80
C SER A 297 -32.74 -43.32 23.07
N PRO A 298 -33.57 -43.05 22.04
CA PRO A 298 -34.95 -42.58 22.23
C PRO A 298 -35.78 -43.46 23.18
N SER A 299 -35.43 -44.74 23.32
CA SER A 299 -36.03 -45.69 24.27
C SER A 299 -35.45 -45.64 25.69
N GLY A 300 -34.54 -44.71 25.99
CA GLY A 300 -33.89 -44.54 27.29
C GLY A 300 -32.69 -45.47 27.55
N MET A 301 -32.40 -46.39 26.64
CA MET A 301 -31.28 -47.33 26.78
C MET A 301 -29.91 -46.64 26.62
N PRO A 302 -28.90 -46.99 27.43
CA PRO A 302 -27.55 -46.43 27.27
C PRO A 302 -26.96 -46.88 25.93
N GLN A 303 -26.47 -45.91 25.15
CA GLN A 303 -25.80 -46.15 23.88
C GLN A 303 -24.45 -45.43 23.90
N GLN A 304 -23.39 -46.13 23.55
CA GLN A 304 -22.07 -45.54 23.34
C GLN A 304 -21.73 -45.54 21.86
N MET A 305 -21.43 -44.36 21.34
CA MET A 305 -21.01 -44.18 19.96
C MET A 305 -19.49 -44.34 19.87
N HIS A 306 -19.03 -45.24 19.01
CA HIS A 306 -17.60 -45.44 18.79
C HIS A 306 -17.02 -44.27 18.00
N VAL A 307 -16.20 -43.45 18.64
CA VAL A 307 -15.49 -42.33 18.02
C VAL A 307 -14.04 -42.74 17.77
N ASP A 308 -13.59 -42.62 16.52
CA ASP A 308 -12.18 -42.82 16.17
C ASP A 308 -11.36 -41.62 16.67
N ILE A 309 -10.66 -41.82 17.79
CA ILE A 309 -9.90 -40.76 18.44
C ILE A 309 -8.69 -40.34 17.59
N ALA A 310 -8.06 -41.27 16.87
CA ALA A 310 -6.89 -40.98 16.04
C ALA A 310 -7.30 -40.03 14.89
N TRP A 311 -8.39 -40.37 14.20
CA TRP A 311 -8.95 -39.51 13.16
C TRP A 311 -9.36 -38.13 13.70
N VAL A 312 -10.00 -38.07 14.87
CA VAL A 312 -10.41 -36.80 15.47
C VAL A 312 -9.20 -35.92 15.80
N ILE A 313 -8.10 -36.50 16.27
CA ILE A 313 -6.85 -35.76 16.52
C ILE A 313 -6.24 -35.25 15.21
N GLU A 314 -6.18 -36.08 14.16
CA GLU A 314 -5.68 -35.69 12.85
C GLU A 314 -6.51 -34.55 12.24
N LEU A 315 -7.84 -34.68 12.25
CA LEU A 315 -8.75 -33.65 11.75
C LEU A 315 -8.67 -32.37 12.59
N PHE A 316 -8.54 -32.49 13.91
CA PHE A 316 -8.33 -31.35 14.79
C PHE A 316 -7.06 -30.58 14.42
N LEU A 317 -5.95 -31.28 14.21
CA LEU A 317 -4.68 -30.68 13.80
C LEU A 317 -4.79 -29.99 12.44
N VAL A 318 -5.43 -30.62 11.46
CA VAL A 318 -5.68 -30.01 10.15
C VAL A 318 -6.48 -28.73 10.27
N VAL A 319 -7.60 -28.76 11.01
CA VAL A 319 -8.49 -27.61 11.13
C VAL A 319 -7.83 -26.48 11.92
N PHE A 320 -7.05 -26.83 12.95
CA PHE A 320 -6.23 -25.90 13.71
C PHE A 320 -5.20 -25.20 12.83
N LEU A 321 -4.37 -25.96 12.10
CA LEU A 321 -3.31 -25.42 11.25
C LEU A 321 -3.86 -24.60 10.09
N THR A 322 -4.97 -25.02 9.49
CA THR A 322 -5.65 -24.28 8.42
C THR A 322 -6.26 -22.97 8.95
N SER A 323 -6.89 -22.99 10.12
CA SER A 323 -7.43 -21.76 10.72
C SER A 323 -6.32 -20.81 11.14
N PHE A 324 -5.21 -21.34 11.67
CA PHE A 324 -4.01 -20.58 11.98
C PHE A 324 -3.43 -19.92 10.71
N ALA A 325 -3.35 -20.68 9.61
CA ALA A 325 -2.91 -20.20 8.30
C ALA A 325 -3.74 -19.03 7.75
N LEU A 326 -5.07 -19.16 7.84
CA LEU A 326 -6.00 -18.10 7.42
C LEU A 326 -5.78 -16.83 8.24
N TYR A 327 -5.62 -16.94 9.56
CA TYR A 327 -5.37 -15.80 10.43
C TYR A 327 -4.01 -15.16 10.26
N ILE A 328 -2.93 -15.96 10.15
CA ILE A 328 -1.60 -15.39 10.00
C ILE A 328 -1.50 -14.64 8.66
N THR A 329 -2.14 -15.14 7.60
CA THR A 329 -2.21 -14.46 6.30
C THR A 329 -3.05 -13.18 6.32
N TYR A 330 -4.03 -13.10 7.22
CA TYR A 330 -4.82 -11.88 7.41
C TYR A 330 -4.09 -10.85 8.29
N LEU A 331 -3.52 -11.27 9.41
CA LEU A 331 -2.85 -10.38 10.35
C LEU A 331 -1.46 -9.93 9.90
N LEU A 332 -0.80 -10.67 8.99
CA LEU A 332 0.47 -10.27 8.39
C LEU A 332 0.27 -9.98 6.89
N PRO A 333 -0.40 -8.87 6.54
CA PRO A 333 -0.54 -8.47 5.16
C PRO A 333 0.83 -8.06 4.57
N ILE A 334 0.88 -7.95 3.24
CA ILE A 334 2.11 -7.60 2.50
C ILE A 334 2.71 -6.26 2.95
N GLN A 335 1.89 -5.27 3.31
CA GLN A 335 2.34 -3.97 3.84
C GLN A 335 3.05 -4.12 5.19
N TYR A 336 2.58 -5.04 6.03
CA TYR A 336 3.21 -5.31 7.32
C TYR A 336 4.57 -5.99 7.14
N CYS A 337 4.70 -6.88 6.16
CA CYS A 337 5.97 -7.50 5.80
C CYS A 337 7.00 -6.47 5.32
N ASP A 338 6.55 -5.47 4.54
CA ASP A 338 7.35 -4.32 4.11
C ASP A 338 7.80 -3.47 5.30
N LEU A 339 6.89 -3.13 6.21
CA LEU A 339 7.20 -2.39 7.44
C LEU A 339 8.29 -3.10 8.27
N LEU A 340 8.13 -4.40 8.54
CA LEU A 340 9.12 -5.19 9.27
C LEU A 340 10.49 -5.20 8.56
N HIS A 341 10.49 -5.31 7.24
CA HIS A 341 11.73 -5.29 6.46
C HIS A 341 12.45 -3.95 6.57
N ARG A 342 11.74 -2.83 6.38
CA ARG A 342 12.33 -1.49 6.48
C ARG A 342 12.93 -1.27 7.86
N SER A 343 12.20 -1.53 8.94
CA SER A 343 12.75 -1.37 10.30
C SER A 343 13.94 -2.29 10.55
N ALA A 344 13.93 -3.52 10.02
CA ALA A 344 15.07 -4.45 10.14
C ALA A 344 16.33 -3.99 9.37
N THR A 345 16.18 -3.34 8.22
CA THR A 345 17.32 -2.79 7.47
C THR A 345 18.02 -1.65 8.22
N HIS A 346 17.26 -0.82 8.93
CA HIS A 346 17.80 0.24 9.79
C HIS A 346 18.44 -0.28 11.08
N LEU A 347 17.92 -1.40 11.62
CA LEU A 347 18.47 -2.01 12.83
C LEU A 347 19.88 -2.60 12.61
N GLY A 348 20.08 -3.33 11.51
CA GLY A 348 21.32 -4.06 11.26
C GLY A 348 21.56 -5.24 12.22
N ARG A 349 22.74 -5.87 12.16
CA ARG A 349 23.11 -6.95 13.09
C ARG A 349 24.56 -6.87 13.56
N TRP A 350 24.81 -7.57 14.66
CA TRP A 350 26.15 -7.82 15.21
C TRP A 350 26.56 -9.27 15.00
N GLU A 351 27.78 -9.49 14.52
CA GLU A 351 28.40 -10.81 14.43
C GLU A 351 29.47 -10.95 15.52
N LYS A 352 29.37 -12.00 16.33
CA LYS A 352 30.36 -12.26 17.37
C LYS A 352 31.66 -12.72 16.71
N VAL A 353 32.75 -12.01 16.99
CA VAL A 353 34.08 -12.35 16.49
C VAL A 353 34.86 -13.02 17.62
N ASP A 354 35.23 -14.29 17.43
CA ASP A 354 36.16 -14.95 18.34
C ASP A 354 37.58 -14.50 18.03
N LEU A 355 38.17 -13.72 18.93
CA LEU A 355 39.55 -13.22 18.90
C LEU A 355 40.65 -14.30 18.84
N ARG A 356 40.28 -15.59 18.75
CA ARG A 356 41.20 -16.74 18.73
C ARG A 356 41.58 -17.18 17.30
N ILE A 357 40.91 -16.70 16.25
CA ILE A 357 41.07 -17.19 14.87
C ILE A 357 41.12 -16.04 13.84
N ALA A 358 42.00 -15.06 14.04
CA ALA A 358 42.43 -14.20 12.93
C ALA A 358 43.87 -14.59 12.56
N PRO A 359 44.14 -15.32 11.46
CA PRO A 359 45.48 -15.35 10.93
C PRO A 359 45.81 -13.93 10.43
N PRO A 360 47.00 -13.39 10.73
CA PRO A 360 47.41 -12.12 10.15
C PRO A 360 47.45 -12.27 8.63
N PRO A 361 47.13 -11.22 7.84
CA PRO A 361 47.41 -11.22 6.41
C PRO A 361 48.92 -11.36 6.24
N SER A 362 49.36 -12.59 5.98
CA SER A 362 50.74 -12.90 5.60
C SER A 362 50.89 -12.46 4.15
N ASN A 363 51.59 -11.33 3.96
CA ASN A 363 52.64 -11.12 2.96
C ASN A 363 53.00 -9.63 2.91
N LEU A 364 53.72 -9.15 3.91
CA LEU A 364 54.60 -7.98 3.77
C LEU A 364 55.87 -8.21 4.59
N PRO A 365 57.08 -7.93 4.06
CA PRO A 365 58.32 -8.16 4.78
C PRO A 365 58.47 -7.15 5.93
N LEU A 366 58.97 -7.65 7.06
CA LEU A 366 59.33 -6.86 8.23
C LEU A 366 60.23 -5.69 7.85
N SER A 367 59.73 -4.46 8.02
CA SER A 367 60.52 -3.28 8.38
C SER A 367 59.59 -2.08 8.60
N ALA A 368 59.23 -1.86 9.86
CA ALA A 368 58.97 -0.58 10.51
C ALA A 368 58.01 -0.82 11.68
N THR A 369 58.56 -0.75 12.89
CA THR A 369 57.82 -0.60 14.14
C THR A 369 56.91 0.62 14.06
N THR A 370 55.62 0.39 13.82
CA THR A 370 54.56 1.28 14.27
C THR A 370 53.50 0.38 14.89
N THR A 371 53.40 0.44 16.21
CA THR A 371 52.38 -0.23 17.01
C THR A 371 51.01 0.32 16.61
N THR A 372 50.36 -0.23 15.59
CA THR A 372 48.93 0.01 15.37
C THR A 372 48.20 -0.78 16.44
N HIS A 373 48.05 -0.18 17.63
CA HIS A 373 46.96 -0.54 18.53
C HIS A 373 45.69 -0.48 17.68
N THR A 374 45.13 -1.63 17.31
CA THR A 374 43.72 -1.70 16.93
C THR A 374 42.93 -1.30 18.16
N VAL A 375 42.64 -0.01 18.28
CA VAL A 375 41.78 0.54 19.32
C VAL A 375 40.40 -0.03 19.06
N TYR A 376 40.02 -1.06 19.83
CA TYR A 376 38.64 -1.53 19.83
C TYR A 376 37.78 -0.44 20.47
N GLN A 377 36.84 0.10 19.71
CA GLN A 377 35.90 1.08 20.21
C GLN A 377 34.95 0.40 21.22
N LEU A 378 34.72 1.02 22.37
CA LEU A 378 33.67 0.57 23.29
C LEU A 378 32.31 0.85 22.65
N TRP A 379 31.35 -0.07 22.83
CA TRP A 379 30.01 0.17 22.34
C TRP A 379 29.31 1.29 23.13
N GLU A 380 28.67 2.22 22.42
CA GLU A 380 27.91 3.34 22.96
C GLU A 380 26.46 3.27 22.46
N PRO A 381 25.46 3.58 23.30
CA PRO A 381 24.04 3.48 22.94
C PRO A 381 23.59 4.47 21.85
N ASP A 382 24.15 5.68 21.82
CA ASP A 382 23.69 6.76 20.94
C ASP A 382 24.41 6.78 19.59
N SER A 383 25.31 5.82 19.35
CA SER A 383 26.20 5.78 18.18
C SER A 383 25.72 4.77 17.13
N LEU A 384 25.73 5.19 15.86
CA LEU A 384 25.54 4.32 14.70
C LEU A 384 26.90 3.79 14.21
N TYR A 385 26.99 2.48 13.99
CA TYR A 385 28.24 1.84 13.58
C TYR A 385 28.25 1.48 12.09
N ALA A 386 29.22 2.00 11.34
CA ALA A 386 29.39 1.66 9.93
C ALA A 386 29.73 0.17 9.73
N GLU A 387 29.46 -0.34 8.52
CA GLU A 387 29.73 -1.74 8.16
C GLU A 387 31.19 -2.14 8.45
N GLY A 388 31.38 -3.29 9.09
CA GLY A 388 32.69 -3.85 9.39
C GLY A 388 33.34 -3.30 10.67
N THR A 389 32.76 -2.28 11.32
CA THR A 389 33.27 -1.73 12.58
C THR A 389 33.25 -2.78 13.68
N VAL A 390 34.33 -2.88 14.46
CA VAL A 390 34.44 -3.86 15.55
C VAL A 390 34.35 -3.13 16.88
N VAL A 391 33.35 -3.51 17.70
CA VAL A 391 33.12 -2.94 19.02
C VAL A 391 33.28 -4.00 20.11
N ARG A 392 33.61 -3.56 21.31
CA ARG A 392 33.61 -4.40 22.50
C ARG A 392 32.38 -4.11 23.36
N HIS A 393 31.61 -5.15 23.68
CA HIS A 393 30.42 -5.08 24.53
C HIS A 393 30.39 -6.30 25.47
N GLU A 394 30.14 -6.09 26.77
CA GLU A 394 30.11 -7.13 27.81
C GLU A 394 31.29 -8.14 27.75
N GLY A 395 32.50 -7.65 27.49
CA GLY A 395 33.71 -8.48 27.44
C GLY A 395 33.89 -9.30 26.15
N GLN A 396 32.95 -9.23 25.20
CA GLN A 396 32.99 -9.89 23.89
C GLN A 396 33.21 -8.86 22.78
N THR A 397 33.74 -9.30 21.64
CA THR A 397 33.93 -8.46 20.46
C THR A 397 32.92 -8.80 19.39
N TYR A 398 32.30 -7.77 18.83
CA TYR A 398 31.27 -7.88 17.81
C TYR A 398 31.65 -7.04 16.59
N ARG A 399 31.37 -7.55 15.40
CA ARG A 399 31.51 -6.85 14.12
C ARG A 399 30.13 -6.39 13.64
N ALA A 400 30.04 -5.12 13.27
CA ALA A 400 28.84 -4.51 12.71
C ALA A 400 28.60 -4.99 11.28
N HIS A 401 27.37 -5.39 10.97
CA HIS A 401 26.94 -5.74 9.62
C HIS A 401 25.67 -4.94 9.29
N ALA A 402 25.86 -3.85 8.54
CA ALA A 402 24.78 -3.02 8.03
C ALA A 402 24.20 -3.62 6.75
N SER A 403 22.91 -3.38 6.48
CA SER A 403 22.29 -3.76 5.19
C SER A 403 22.67 -2.75 4.11
N THR A 404 22.70 -3.18 2.85
CA THR A 404 23.08 -2.32 1.71
C THR A 404 22.20 -1.07 1.65
N GLY A 405 22.81 0.12 1.77
CA GLY A 405 22.11 1.40 1.76
C GLY A 405 21.84 2.02 3.13
N ALA A 406 22.04 1.29 4.24
CA ALA A 406 21.87 1.83 5.59
C ALA A 406 23.07 2.68 6.05
N LEU A 407 22.80 3.70 6.87
CA LEU A 407 23.82 4.60 7.44
C LEU A 407 24.73 3.89 8.47
N GLY A 408 24.25 2.82 9.11
CA GLY A 408 24.99 2.05 10.10
C GLY A 408 24.12 1.02 10.82
N VAL A 409 24.67 0.36 11.84
CA VAL A 409 23.99 -0.60 12.72
C VAL A 409 23.55 0.11 13.99
N ALA A 410 22.25 0.05 14.28
CA ALA A 410 21.62 0.59 15.49
C ALA A 410 21.36 -0.46 16.58
N ALA A 411 21.45 -1.75 16.25
CA ALA A 411 21.20 -2.86 17.17
C ALA A 411 22.10 -2.83 18.42
N GLU A 412 21.63 -3.44 19.50
CA GLU A 412 22.46 -3.69 20.68
C GLU A 412 23.27 -5.00 20.52
N PRO A 413 24.60 -5.00 20.76
CA PRO A 413 25.42 -6.20 20.60
C PRO A 413 25.09 -7.25 21.66
N GLY A 414 24.65 -8.43 21.22
CA GLY A 414 24.35 -9.55 22.10
C GLY A 414 22.88 -9.66 22.51
N ASP A 415 22.02 -8.73 22.09
CA ASP A 415 20.58 -8.82 22.33
C ASP A 415 19.91 -9.88 21.41
N PRO A 416 19.30 -10.94 21.98
CA PRO A 416 18.61 -11.97 21.19
C PRO A 416 17.33 -11.48 20.51
N GLU A 417 16.64 -10.46 21.04
CA GLU A 417 15.41 -9.93 20.45
C GLU A 417 15.72 -9.18 19.16
N HIS A 418 16.70 -8.27 19.18
CA HIS A 418 17.19 -7.58 17.99
C HIS A 418 17.70 -8.55 16.92
N LEU A 419 18.43 -9.59 17.32
CA LEU A 419 18.93 -10.60 16.38
C LEU A 419 17.79 -11.41 15.74
N ARG A 420 16.77 -11.79 16.53
CA ARG A 420 15.60 -12.53 16.02
C ARG A 420 14.78 -11.67 15.09
N PHE A 421 14.55 -10.40 15.44
CA PHE A 421 13.83 -9.44 14.61
C PHE A 421 14.56 -9.24 13.28
N TYR A 422 15.86 -8.98 13.31
CA TYR A 422 16.67 -8.85 12.10
C TYR A 422 16.59 -10.13 11.25
N ARG A 423 16.67 -11.33 11.82
CA ARG A 423 16.56 -12.57 11.04
C ARG A 423 15.21 -12.70 10.30
N VAL A 424 14.11 -12.28 10.91
CA VAL A 424 12.78 -12.35 10.31
C VAL A 424 12.59 -11.28 9.23
N GLY A 425 13.10 -10.05 9.47
CA GLY A 425 12.93 -8.92 8.57
C GLY A 425 14.08 -8.64 7.59
N ALA A 426 15.23 -9.32 7.70
CA ALA A 426 16.42 -8.99 6.90
C ALA A 426 16.18 -9.10 5.39
N GLU A 427 15.45 -10.13 4.96
CA GLU A 427 14.98 -10.25 3.59
C GLU A 427 13.45 -10.10 3.56
N PRO A 428 12.91 -9.31 2.63
CA PRO A 428 11.47 -9.01 2.58
C PRO A 428 10.62 -10.26 2.29
N VAL A 429 11.23 -11.29 1.68
CA VAL A 429 10.57 -12.53 1.29
C VAL A 429 10.60 -13.62 2.37
N THR A 430 11.40 -13.49 3.43
CA THR A 430 11.61 -14.59 4.40
C THR A 430 10.32 -15.01 5.10
N LEU A 431 9.55 -14.06 5.60
CA LEU A 431 8.31 -14.32 6.34
C LEU A 431 7.25 -14.96 5.45
N ILE A 432 7.08 -14.43 4.23
CA ILE A 432 6.11 -14.94 3.26
C ILE A 432 6.56 -16.31 2.72
N ASN A 433 7.86 -16.54 2.51
CA ASN A 433 8.39 -17.86 2.15
C ASN A 433 8.11 -18.89 3.24
N ALA A 434 8.24 -18.50 4.52
CA ALA A 434 7.90 -19.38 5.64
C ALA A 434 6.40 -19.74 5.65
N MET A 435 5.52 -18.77 5.38
CA MET A 435 4.08 -19.01 5.22
C MET A 435 3.78 -19.93 4.02
N CYS A 436 4.40 -19.69 2.85
CA CYS A 436 4.26 -20.57 1.69
C CYS A 436 4.72 -22.01 1.98
N LEU A 437 5.88 -22.17 2.64
CA LEU A 437 6.40 -23.48 2.99
C LEU A 437 5.48 -24.21 3.97
N PHE A 438 4.94 -23.49 4.95
CA PHE A 438 3.96 -24.01 5.88
C PHE A 438 2.69 -24.51 5.17
N GLU A 439 2.14 -23.72 4.23
CA GLU A 439 0.99 -24.14 3.42
C GLU A 439 1.28 -25.38 2.56
N VAL A 440 2.42 -25.42 1.88
CA VAL A 440 2.82 -26.57 1.06
C VAL A 440 2.98 -27.81 1.94
N ALA A 441 3.60 -27.69 3.11
CA ALA A 441 3.73 -28.79 4.06
C ALA A 441 2.37 -29.29 4.57
N LEU A 442 1.44 -28.37 4.87
CA LEU A 442 0.09 -28.71 5.31
C LEU A 442 -0.69 -29.47 4.21
N ILE A 443 -0.63 -28.99 2.96
CA ILE A 443 -1.27 -29.66 1.82
C ILE A 443 -0.63 -31.03 1.56
N ALA A 444 0.70 -31.13 1.61
CA ALA A 444 1.41 -32.39 1.45
C ALA A 444 1.02 -33.40 2.54
N ALA A 445 0.89 -32.96 3.80
CA ALA A 445 0.43 -33.80 4.90
C ALA A 445 -1.03 -34.24 4.71
N GLN A 446 -1.92 -33.34 4.29
CA GLN A 446 -3.31 -33.68 3.96
C GLN A 446 -3.42 -34.68 2.81
N PHE A 447 -2.62 -34.48 1.75
CA PHE A 447 -2.56 -35.40 0.63
C PHE A 447 -2.02 -36.77 1.04
N TRP A 448 -1.00 -36.80 1.90
CA TRP A 448 -0.48 -38.03 2.48
C TRP A 448 -1.57 -38.79 3.26
N MET A 449 -2.32 -38.10 4.12
CA MET A 449 -3.45 -38.69 4.84
C MET A 449 -4.55 -39.18 3.89
N LEU A 450 -4.81 -38.45 2.81
CA LEU A 450 -5.80 -38.83 1.79
C LEU A 450 -5.43 -40.16 1.12
N VAL A 451 -4.14 -40.38 0.80
CA VAL A 451 -3.64 -41.63 0.20
C VAL A 451 -3.76 -42.81 1.17
N LEU A 452 -3.58 -42.57 2.47
CA LEU A 452 -3.68 -43.61 3.49
C LEU A 452 -5.12 -43.98 3.84
N THR A 453 -6.11 -43.15 3.47
CA THR A 453 -7.48 -43.33 3.93
C THR A 453 -8.33 -44.12 2.93
N THR A 454 -8.98 -45.17 3.42
CA THR A 454 -9.92 -45.99 2.64
C THR A 454 -11.39 -45.58 2.80
N ASP A 455 -11.68 -44.82 3.85
CA ASP A 455 -13.04 -44.47 4.26
C ASP A 455 -13.58 -43.28 3.47
N TRP A 456 -14.74 -43.45 2.82
CA TRP A 456 -15.35 -42.43 1.96
C TRP A 456 -15.55 -41.07 2.66
N GLN A 457 -15.95 -41.06 3.94
CA GLN A 457 -16.25 -39.84 4.66
C GLN A 457 -14.98 -39.03 4.97
N HIS A 458 -13.89 -39.75 5.27
CA HIS A 458 -12.59 -39.14 5.52
C HIS A 458 -12.01 -38.58 4.21
N ILE A 459 -12.18 -39.29 3.08
CA ILE A 459 -11.82 -38.81 1.73
C ILE A 459 -12.53 -37.50 1.42
N VAL A 460 -13.86 -37.43 1.58
CA VAL A 460 -14.64 -36.22 1.34
C VAL A 460 -14.20 -35.07 2.25
N THR A 461 -13.95 -35.37 3.54
CA THR A 461 -13.48 -34.38 4.51
C THR A 461 -12.14 -33.77 4.10
N LEU A 462 -11.15 -34.61 3.77
CA LEU A 462 -9.81 -34.14 3.39
C LEU A 462 -9.83 -33.36 2.08
N VAL A 463 -10.58 -33.80 1.07
CA VAL A 463 -10.66 -33.10 -0.23
C VAL A 463 -11.25 -31.70 -0.06
N LEU A 464 -12.33 -31.55 0.71
CA LEU A 464 -12.97 -30.24 0.92
C LEU A 464 -12.11 -29.29 1.75
N LEU A 465 -11.42 -29.78 2.78
CA LEU A 465 -10.49 -28.96 3.55
C LEU A 465 -9.23 -28.59 2.76
N MET A 466 -8.72 -29.50 1.95
CA MET A 466 -7.56 -29.26 1.09
C MET A 466 -7.84 -28.18 0.03
N PHE A 467 -9.08 -28.07 -0.48
CA PHE A 467 -9.47 -26.99 -1.39
C PHE A 467 -9.29 -25.60 -0.75
N ALA A 468 -9.65 -25.43 0.53
CA ALA A 468 -9.43 -24.17 1.23
C ALA A 468 -7.93 -23.82 1.33
N ASN A 469 -7.08 -24.80 1.61
CA ASN A 469 -5.62 -24.62 1.67
C ASN A 469 -5.00 -24.31 0.31
N TYR A 470 -5.52 -24.86 -0.79
CA TYR A 470 -5.08 -24.48 -2.13
C TYR A 470 -5.38 -23.01 -2.47
N LEU A 471 -6.58 -22.53 -2.11
CA LEU A 471 -6.94 -21.12 -2.31
C LEU A 471 -6.03 -20.21 -1.47
N LEU A 472 -5.71 -20.63 -0.25
CA LEU A 472 -4.79 -19.89 0.61
C LEU A 472 -3.36 -19.88 0.07
N LEU A 473 -2.85 -21.02 -0.38
CA LEU A 473 -1.53 -21.11 -1.02
C LEU A 473 -1.46 -20.21 -2.25
N ALA A 474 -2.49 -20.18 -3.09
CA ALA A 474 -2.55 -19.29 -4.25
C ALA A 474 -2.45 -17.80 -3.85
N LYS A 475 -3.14 -17.41 -2.76
CA LYS A 475 -3.05 -16.05 -2.20
C LYS A 475 -1.65 -15.72 -1.69
N VAL A 476 -1.08 -16.55 -0.81
CA VAL A 476 0.25 -16.31 -0.22
C VAL A 476 1.34 -16.33 -1.30
N PHE A 477 1.23 -17.24 -2.28
CA PHE A 477 2.16 -17.30 -3.40
C PHE A 477 2.09 -16.06 -4.30
N LYS A 478 0.89 -15.53 -4.57
CA LYS A 478 0.73 -14.24 -5.25
C LYS A 478 1.47 -13.14 -4.49
N ASP A 479 1.25 -13.04 -3.18
CA ASP A 479 1.86 -11.99 -2.35
C ASP A 479 3.40 -12.14 -2.30
N ARG A 480 3.91 -13.38 -2.27
CA ARG A 480 5.34 -13.69 -2.41
C ARG A 480 5.94 -13.18 -3.72
N VAL A 481 5.23 -13.38 -4.84
CA VAL A 481 5.71 -12.91 -6.15
C VAL A 481 5.70 -11.39 -6.20
N VAL A 482 4.65 -10.75 -5.68
CA VAL A 482 4.53 -9.28 -5.67
C VAL A 482 5.66 -8.64 -4.86
N ILE A 483 5.88 -9.06 -3.60
CA ILE A 483 6.93 -8.47 -2.77
C ILE A 483 8.33 -8.74 -3.34
N GLY A 484 8.54 -9.90 -3.96
CA GLY A 484 9.79 -10.24 -4.63
C GLY A 484 10.07 -9.34 -5.82
N ARG A 485 9.03 -8.98 -6.60
CA ARG A 485 9.15 -8.07 -7.76
C ARG A 485 9.37 -6.62 -7.35
N ILE A 486 8.86 -6.19 -6.20
CA ILE A 486 9.07 -4.82 -5.67
C ILE A 486 10.54 -4.63 -5.26
N TYR A 487 11.09 -5.56 -4.48
CA TYR A 487 12.45 -5.44 -3.94
C TYR A 487 13.54 -5.93 -4.89
N ASN A 488 13.24 -6.93 -5.73
CA ASN A 488 14.16 -7.48 -6.73
C ASN A 488 13.47 -7.52 -8.12
N PRO A 489 13.31 -6.36 -8.79
CA PRO A 489 12.64 -6.29 -10.07
C PRO A 489 13.38 -7.10 -11.14
N SER A 490 12.63 -7.82 -11.98
CA SER A 490 13.23 -8.59 -13.07
C SER A 490 13.81 -7.65 -14.13
N PRO A 491 14.76 -8.10 -14.98
CA PRO A 491 15.32 -7.26 -16.05
C PRO A 491 14.25 -6.76 -17.03
N GLU A 492 13.18 -7.55 -17.23
CA GLU A 492 12.02 -7.16 -18.05
C GLU A 492 11.22 -6.04 -17.38
N ASP A 493 10.98 -6.13 -16.07
CA ASP A 493 10.28 -5.08 -15.31
C ASP A 493 11.08 -3.78 -15.32
N LEU A 494 12.41 -3.86 -15.19
CA LEU A 494 13.29 -2.68 -15.27
C LEU A 494 13.23 -2.02 -16.66
N GLN A 495 13.09 -2.79 -17.73
CA GLN A 495 12.89 -2.26 -19.07
C GLN A 495 11.52 -1.62 -19.22
N LEU A 496 10.46 -2.26 -18.69
CA LEU A 496 9.11 -1.73 -18.70
C LEU A 496 9.01 -0.43 -17.87
N ILE A 497 9.62 -0.39 -16.68
CA ILE A 497 9.68 0.83 -15.85
C ILE A 497 10.41 1.94 -16.60
N LYS A 498 11.52 1.64 -17.29
CA LYS A 498 12.21 2.64 -18.13
C LYS A 498 11.33 3.10 -19.29
N GLN A 499 10.59 2.21 -19.93
CA GLN A 499 9.66 2.56 -21.01
C GLN A 499 8.47 3.37 -20.50
N MET A 500 7.92 3.04 -19.33
CA MET A 500 6.87 3.80 -18.67
C MET A 500 7.38 5.16 -18.21
N GLN A 501 8.58 5.25 -17.62
CA GLN A 501 9.20 6.51 -17.27
C GLN A 501 9.50 7.36 -18.50
N GLN A 502 9.94 6.75 -19.61
CA GLN A 502 10.10 7.44 -20.89
C GLN A 502 8.77 7.83 -21.52
N GLY A 503 7.72 7.02 -21.33
CA GLY A 503 6.35 7.27 -21.75
C GLY A 503 5.74 8.42 -20.97
N VAL A 504 5.76 8.37 -19.64
CA VAL A 504 5.39 9.46 -18.72
C VAL A 504 6.24 10.70 -18.97
N ARG A 505 7.53 10.60 -19.26
CA ARG A 505 8.36 11.75 -19.66
C ARG A 505 8.04 12.28 -21.07
N LYS A 506 7.36 11.50 -21.91
CA LYS A 506 6.77 11.94 -23.18
C LYS A 506 5.35 12.50 -22.99
N THR A 507 4.59 12.03 -21.99
CA THR A 507 3.24 12.52 -21.66
C THR A 507 3.30 13.79 -20.79
N MET A 508 4.22 13.85 -19.83
CA MET A 508 4.85 15.06 -19.29
C MET A 508 5.74 15.66 -20.39
N LEU A 509 5.11 16.01 -21.50
CA LEU A 509 5.72 16.89 -22.46
C LEU A 509 5.85 18.23 -21.72
N CYS A 510 7.00 18.43 -21.05
CA CYS A 510 7.64 19.73 -21.11
C CYS A 510 7.65 20.06 -22.60
N LYS A 511 6.64 20.78 -23.08
CA LYS A 511 6.83 21.56 -24.30
C LYS A 511 7.93 22.50 -23.91
N GLU A 512 9.13 22.11 -24.26
CA GLU A 512 10.30 22.96 -24.24
C GLU A 512 9.83 24.27 -24.88
N VAL A 513 9.67 25.33 -24.06
CA VAL A 513 9.13 26.63 -24.53
C VAL A 513 9.95 27.17 -25.70
N SER A 514 11.19 26.69 -25.81
CA SER A 514 12.10 26.80 -26.97
C SER A 514 11.48 26.40 -28.32
N SER A 515 10.44 25.56 -28.36
CA SER A 515 9.86 24.99 -29.59
C SER A 515 8.40 25.41 -29.88
N MET A 516 7.81 26.28 -29.07
CA MET A 516 6.39 26.64 -29.21
C MET A 516 6.15 27.71 -30.29
N ASN A 517 5.31 27.39 -31.28
CA ASN A 517 4.87 28.35 -32.31
C ASN A 517 3.79 29.31 -31.77
N ALA A 518 3.60 30.46 -32.43
CA ALA A 518 2.59 31.46 -32.04
C ALA A 518 1.17 30.87 -31.86
N ARG A 519 0.76 29.92 -32.72
CA ARG A 519 -0.54 29.21 -32.58
C ARG A 519 -0.66 28.41 -31.29
N ASP A 520 0.43 27.83 -30.79
CA ASP A 520 0.41 27.05 -29.55
C ASP A 520 0.32 27.96 -28.33
N VAL A 521 0.92 29.16 -28.41
CA VAL A 521 0.76 30.21 -27.40
C VAL A 521 -0.69 30.66 -27.29
N PHE A 522 -1.38 30.85 -28.44
CA PHE A 522 -2.81 31.19 -28.44
C PHE A 522 -3.69 30.13 -27.81
N LYS A 523 -3.32 28.83 -27.90
CA LYS A 523 -4.07 27.74 -27.27
C LYS A 523 -3.87 27.64 -25.75
N LEU A 524 -2.84 28.28 -25.22
CA LEU A 524 -2.54 28.29 -23.78
C LEU A 524 -3.25 29.41 -23.04
N THR A 525 -3.65 30.48 -23.71
CA THR A 525 -4.34 31.62 -23.08
C THR A 525 -5.59 31.17 -22.31
N GLY A 526 -5.68 31.60 -21.05
CA GLY A 526 -6.76 31.30 -20.12
C GLY A 526 -6.61 29.98 -19.35
N LYS A 527 -5.72 29.08 -19.77
CA LYS A 527 -5.56 27.78 -19.10
C LYS A 527 -4.85 27.90 -17.75
N PRO A 528 -5.27 27.14 -16.72
CA PRO A 528 -4.55 27.04 -15.46
C PRO A 528 -3.26 26.24 -15.65
N ILE A 529 -2.16 26.77 -15.13
CA ILE A 529 -0.85 26.14 -15.21
C ILE A 529 -0.14 26.15 -13.86
N VAL A 530 0.77 25.20 -13.69
CA VAL A 530 1.73 25.12 -12.59
C VAL A 530 3.14 25.17 -13.17
N LEU A 531 3.96 26.07 -12.64
CA LEU A 531 5.31 26.36 -13.09
C LEU A 531 6.30 26.02 -11.98
N GLN A 532 7.36 25.31 -12.34
CA GLN A 532 8.52 25.13 -11.47
C GLN A 532 9.64 26.09 -11.88
N LEU A 533 9.96 27.04 -11.00
CA LEU A 533 11.11 27.92 -11.17
C LEU A 533 12.41 27.14 -10.91
N LEU A 534 13.51 27.57 -11.53
CA LEU A 534 14.84 26.94 -11.36
C LEU A 534 15.36 27.02 -9.92
N ASN A 535 14.81 27.91 -9.10
CA ASN A 535 15.13 28.03 -7.67
C ASN A 535 14.31 27.07 -6.78
N GLY A 536 13.53 26.16 -7.38
CA GLY A 536 12.71 25.17 -6.67
C GLY A 536 11.33 25.68 -6.23
N LYS A 537 10.99 26.95 -6.48
CA LYS A 537 9.69 27.53 -6.12
C LYS A 537 8.62 27.18 -7.16
N MET A 538 7.46 26.70 -6.69
CA MET A 538 6.28 26.44 -7.53
C MET A 538 5.39 27.68 -7.62
N LEU A 539 4.91 28.00 -8.82
CA LEU A 539 3.97 29.09 -9.09
C LEU A 539 2.77 28.57 -9.90
N SER A 540 1.56 28.85 -9.43
CA SER A 540 0.31 28.49 -10.10
C SER A 540 -0.40 29.76 -10.61
N GLY A 541 -1.08 29.67 -11.74
CA GLY A 541 -1.93 30.76 -12.26
C GLY A 541 -2.47 30.50 -13.66
N ASN A 542 -3.33 31.41 -14.16
CA ASN A 542 -3.88 31.33 -15.51
C ASN A 542 -2.99 32.10 -16.50
N VAL A 543 -2.70 31.50 -17.65
CA VAL A 543 -1.86 32.13 -18.68
C VAL A 543 -2.58 33.31 -19.33
N TYR A 544 -1.94 34.47 -19.34
CA TYR A 544 -2.39 35.62 -20.12
C TYR A 544 -1.78 35.60 -21.52
N THR A 545 -0.44 35.65 -21.59
CA THR A 545 0.31 35.66 -22.84
C THR A 545 1.75 35.20 -22.61
N LEU A 546 2.42 34.81 -23.69
CA LEU A 546 3.84 34.54 -23.75
C LEU A 546 4.43 35.47 -24.79
N ASP A 547 5.41 36.29 -24.42
CA ASP A 547 6.14 37.10 -25.39
C ASP A 547 6.99 36.18 -26.29
N PRO A 548 6.75 36.12 -27.61
CA PRO A 548 7.54 35.27 -28.51
C PRO A 548 9.01 35.72 -28.62
N ALA A 549 9.32 36.99 -28.34
CA ALA A 549 10.68 37.51 -28.45
C ALA A 549 11.51 37.23 -27.19
N THR A 550 10.99 37.57 -26.01
CA THR A 550 11.72 37.34 -24.73
C THR A 550 11.36 36.04 -24.02
N ARG A 551 10.36 35.30 -24.52
CA ARG A 551 9.80 34.09 -23.88
C ARG A 551 9.31 34.32 -22.45
N SER A 552 9.02 35.58 -22.11
CA SER A 552 8.49 35.94 -20.80
C SER A 552 7.03 35.54 -20.73
N LEU A 553 6.68 34.78 -19.71
CA LEU A 553 5.34 34.27 -19.46
C LEU A 553 4.61 35.19 -18.49
N ILE A 554 3.41 35.63 -18.85
CA ILE A 554 2.55 36.43 -17.98
C ILE A 554 1.41 35.56 -17.48
N ILE A 555 1.29 35.44 -16.16
CA ILE A 555 0.20 34.71 -15.50
C ILE A 555 -0.59 35.62 -14.57
N PHE A 556 -1.88 35.31 -14.39
CA PHE A 556 -2.74 35.90 -13.37
C PHE A 556 -3.01 34.90 -12.25
N GLN A 557 -2.88 35.37 -11.00
CA GLN A 557 -3.22 34.62 -9.80
C GLN A 557 -4.46 35.24 -9.15
N PHE A 558 -5.48 34.42 -8.89
CA PHE A 558 -6.75 34.82 -8.28
C PHE A 558 -6.78 34.39 -6.81
N HIS A 559 -6.79 35.33 -5.87
CA HIS A 559 -6.83 35.02 -4.44
C HIS A 559 -8.27 35.13 -3.87
N GLN A 560 -8.56 34.38 -2.80
CA GLN A 560 -9.89 34.28 -2.16
C GLN A 560 -10.46 35.60 -1.60
N GLN A 561 -9.69 36.70 -1.66
CA GLN A 561 -10.10 38.07 -1.30
C GLN A 561 -9.89 39.04 -2.48
N GLU A 562 -10.63 38.83 -3.59
CA GLU A 562 -10.76 39.69 -4.80
C GLU A 562 -9.47 40.27 -5.45
N SER A 563 -8.30 39.96 -4.94
CA SER A 563 -7.03 40.50 -5.41
C SER A 563 -6.49 39.65 -6.55
N ILE A 564 -6.39 40.28 -7.72
CA ILE A 564 -5.79 39.71 -8.92
C ILE A 564 -4.32 40.14 -8.95
N ARG A 565 -3.40 39.18 -8.90
CA ARG A 565 -1.97 39.44 -9.03
C ARG A 565 -1.49 39.05 -10.43
N MET A 566 -0.89 39.99 -11.14
CA MET A 566 -0.19 39.71 -12.40
C MET A 566 1.27 39.40 -12.11
N CYS A 567 1.77 38.27 -12.62
CA CYS A 567 3.18 37.87 -12.49
C CYS A 567 3.81 37.75 -13.87
N LEU A 568 4.87 38.53 -14.10
CA LEU A 568 5.76 38.40 -15.25
C LEU A 568 6.93 37.48 -14.87
N ILE A 569 7.09 36.39 -15.61
CA ILE A 569 8.11 35.37 -15.34
C ILE A 569 9.05 35.34 -16.56
N PRO A 570 10.33 35.71 -16.41
CA PRO A 570 11.29 35.66 -17.50
C PRO A 570 11.47 34.24 -18.04
N GLY A 571 11.68 34.10 -19.35
CA GLY A 571 11.88 32.81 -20.04
C GLY A 571 12.99 31.93 -19.42
N ASP A 572 14.05 32.55 -18.91
CA ASP A 572 15.21 31.87 -18.35
C ASP A 572 15.01 31.43 -16.88
N ALA A 573 13.89 31.79 -16.25
CA ALA A 573 13.66 31.59 -14.81
C ALA A 573 12.86 30.32 -14.47
N PHE A 574 12.19 29.69 -15.45
CA PHE A 574 11.34 28.52 -15.24
C PHE A 574 11.79 27.33 -16.08
N GLY A 575 11.78 26.14 -15.48
CA GLY A 575 12.29 24.92 -16.12
C GLY A 575 11.19 23.97 -16.62
N CYS A 576 10.03 23.95 -15.95
CA CYS A 576 8.93 23.05 -16.26
C CYS A 576 7.59 23.79 -16.21
N LEU A 577 6.75 23.58 -17.23
CA LEU A 577 5.39 24.11 -17.34
C LEU A 577 4.40 22.96 -17.46
N GLU A 578 3.49 22.87 -16.49
CA GLU A 578 2.43 21.88 -16.41
C GLU A 578 1.08 22.55 -16.65
N VAL A 579 0.28 22.02 -17.58
CA VAL A 579 -1.08 22.50 -17.84
C VAL A 579 -2.04 21.61 -17.08
N VAL A 580 -2.86 22.20 -16.19
CA VAL A 580 -3.84 21.43 -15.41
C VAL A 580 -5.05 21.14 -16.29
N GLU A 581 -5.38 19.85 -16.46
CA GLU A 581 -6.53 19.43 -17.26
C GLU A 581 -7.86 19.61 -16.51
N SER A 582 -8.94 19.83 -17.27
CA SER A 582 -10.28 20.08 -16.72
C SER A 582 -10.82 18.82 -16.03
N GLY A 583 -10.82 18.80 -14.69
CA GLY A 583 -11.34 17.68 -13.88
C GLY A 583 -10.56 17.41 -12.59
N GLU A 584 -9.35 17.94 -12.45
CA GLU A 584 -8.53 17.85 -11.24
C GLU A 584 -8.81 19.01 -10.26
N ARG A 585 -8.49 18.83 -8.97
CA ARG A 585 -8.57 19.93 -7.98
C ARG A 585 -7.64 21.07 -8.41
N LEU A 586 -8.21 22.24 -8.71
CA LEU A 586 -7.44 23.42 -9.12
C LEU A 586 -6.48 23.87 -8.01
N PRO A 587 -5.20 24.13 -8.33
CA PRO A 587 -4.25 24.72 -7.39
C PRO A 587 -4.69 26.11 -6.92
N ASP A 588 -4.30 26.48 -5.70
CA ASP A 588 -4.54 27.82 -5.16
C ASP A 588 -4.02 28.90 -6.11
N GLY A 589 -4.85 29.91 -6.41
CA GLY A 589 -4.51 30.97 -7.36
C GLY A 589 -5.00 30.75 -8.80
N CYS A 590 -5.53 29.58 -9.14
CA CYS A 590 -6.06 29.28 -10.48
C CYS A 590 -7.59 29.37 -10.53
N THR A 591 -8.12 29.77 -11.69
CA THR A 591 -9.55 29.70 -12.02
C THR A 591 -9.78 28.79 -13.22
N GLU A 592 -10.98 28.23 -13.35
CA GLU A 592 -11.34 27.42 -14.52
C GLU A 592 -11.33 28.26 -15.80
N CYS A 593 -10.80 27.68 -16.87
CA CYS A 593 -10.72 28.31 -18.18
C CYS A 593 -12.13 28.36 -18.83
N THR A 594 -12.89 29.42 -18.55
CA THR A 594 -14.18 29.70 -19.17
C THR A 594 -14.06 30.67 -20.35
N SER A 595 -15.02 30.64 -21.28
CA SER A 595 -15.07 31.60 -22.40
C SER A 595 -15.12 33.06 -21.92
N GLN A 596 -15.84 33.31 -20.82
CA GLN A 596 -15.92 34.62 -20.19
C GLN A 596 -14.58 35.12 -19.65
N LEU A 597 -13.79 34.24 -19.02
CA LEU A 597 -12.45 34.58 -18.53
C LEU A 597 -11.51 34.94 -19.69
N VAL A 598 -11.57 34.16 -20.78
CA VAL A 598 -10.75 34.42 -21.98
C VAL A 598 -11.13 35.75 -22.62
N ASP A 599 -12.43 36.06 -22.70
CA ASP A 599 -12.90 37.34 -23.26
C ASP A 599 -12.57 38.53 -22.36
N TRP A 600 -12.64 38.35 -21.04
CA TRP A 600 -12.17 39.35 -20.08
C TRP A 600 -10.66 39.59 -20.21
N LEU A 601 -9.84 38.54 -20.29
CA LEU A 601 -8.39 38.68 -20.54
C LEU A 601 -8.13 39.42 -21.85
N ARG A 602 -8.85 39.09 -22.92
CA ARG A 602 -8.73 39.80 -24.21
C ARG A 602 -9.12 41.27 -24.12
N SER A 603 -10.10 41.62 -23.27
CA SER A 603 -10.51 43.01 -23.08
C SER A 603 -9.40 43.89 -22.49
N LEU A 604 -8.49 43.30 -21.69
CA LEU A 604 -7.34 44.01 -21.10
C LEU A 604 -6.31 44.45 -22.15
N MET A 605 -6.27 43.81 -23.32
CA MET A 605 -5.39 44.18 -24.44
C MET A 605 -5.89 45.41 -25.21
N GLY A 606 -7.11 45.91 -24.96
CA GLY A 606 -7.67 47.09 -25.61
C GLY A 606 -8.03 46.95 -27.10
N ILE A 607 -7.95 45.75 -27.69
CA ILE A 607 -8.09 45.54 -29.15
C ILE A 607 -9.48 45.02 -29.57
N VAL A 608 -10.35 44.62 -28.64
CA VAL A 608 -11.67 44.13 -29.02
C VAL A 608 -12.67 45.29 -29.05
N ARG A 609 -12.91 45.85 -30.25
CA ARG A 609 -14.22 46.46 -30.51
C ARG A 609 -15.24 45.34 -30.35
N PRO A 610 -16.26 45.48 -29.47
CA PRO A 610 -17.25 44.44 -29.30
C PRO A 610 -17.82 44.09 -30.67
N ALA A 611 -17.92 42.79 -30.96
CA ALA A 611 -18.53 42.27 -32.18
C ALA A 611 -19.90 42.95 -32.34
N THR A 612 -19.93 43.99 -33.16
CA THR A 612 -21.15 44.75 -33.43
C THR A 612 -22.04 43.76 -34.15
N GLN A 613 -23.27 43.56 -33.64
CA GLN A 613 -24.27 42.66 -34.20
C GLN A 613 -24.12 42.55 -35.71
N LEU A 614 -23.84 41.35 -36.19
CA LEU A 614 -23.51 41.06 -37.58
C LEU A 614 -24.71 41.40 -38.46
N ASN A 615 -24.79 42.65 -38.93
CA ASN A 615 -25.83 43.12 -39.81
C ASN A 615 -25.80 42.30 -41.11
N SER A 616 -26.96 41.94 -41.64
CA SER A 616 -27.13 41.20 -42.91
C SER A 616 -26.29 41.78 -44.06
N HIS A 617 -26.04 43.08 -44.02
CA HIS A 617 -25.16 43.82 -44.92
C HIS A 617 -23.73 43.27 -45.01
N PHE A 618 -23.12 42.82 -43.89
CA PHE A 618 -21.76 42.27 -43.90
C PHE A 618 -21.70 40.89 -44.57
N GLN A 619 -22.77 40.10 -44.49
CA GLN A 619 -22.84 38.80 -45.16
C GLN A 619 -22.98 38.96 -46.69
N GLU A 620 -23.74 39.95 -47.15
CA GLU A 620 -23.84 40.27 -48.57
C GLU A 620 -22.51 40.75 -49.15
N ARG A 621 -21.82 41.64 -48.42
CA ARG A 621 -20.48 42.10 -48.79
C ARG A 621 -19.45 40.97 -48.80
N LYS A 622 -19.49 40.06 -47.81
CA LYS A 622 -18.62 38.87 -47.74
C LYS A 622 -18.74 38.03 -49.03
N LYS A 623 -19.97 37.64 -49.38
CA LYS A 623 -20.23 36.81 -50.57
C LYS A 623 -19.82 37.52 -51.86
N ALA A 624 -20.09 38.82 -51.97
CA ALA A 624 -19.69 39.61 -53.12
C ALA A 624 -18.15 39.69 -53.27
N LEU A 625 -17.45 39.91 -52.16
CA LEU A 625 -15.98 40.00 -52.14
C LEU A 625 -15.33 38.65 -52.48
N VAL A 626 -15.82 37.54 -51.91
CA VAL A 626 -15.31 36.19 -52.21
C VAL A 626 -15.45 35.87 -53.70
N ASN A 627 -16.63 36.13 -54.27
CA ASN A 627 -16.87 35.90 -55.70
C ASN A 627 -15.96 36.77 -56.57
N TRP A 628 -15.75 38.03 -56.19
CA TRP A 628 -14.87 38.95 -56.93
C TRP A 628 -13.40 38.53 -56.85
N LEU A 629 -12.93 38.09 -55.68
CA LEU A 629 -11.56 37.61 -55.49
C LEU A 629 -11.29 36.36 -56.34
N ARG A 630 -12.23 35.41 -56.39
CA ARG A 630 -12.14 34.23 -57.26
C ARG A 630 -12.08 34.59 -58.73
N ALA A 631 -12.86 35.59 -59.16
CA ALA A 631 -12.87 36.04 -60.56
C ALA A 631 -11.57 36.76 -60.95
N ASN A 632 -10.86 37.38 -59.99
CA ASN A 632 -9.67 38.21 -60.23
C ASN A 632 -8.37 37.57 -59.72
N GLY A 633 -8.24 36.25 -59.86
CA GLY A 633 -6.95 35.54 -59.68
C GLY A 633 -6.70 34.93 -58.30
N ALA A 634 -7.60 35.11 -57.33
CA ALA A 634 -7.54 34.45 -56.02
C ALA A 634 -8.56 33.30 -55.96
N TYR A 635 -8.34 32.27 -56.78
CA TYR A 635 -9.28 31.17 -57.02
C TYR A 635 -9.60 30.33 -55.77
N ASP A 636 -8.72 30.34 -54.78
CA ASP A 636 -8.84 29.52 -53.58
C ASP A 636 -9.56 30.22 -52.41
N ALA A 637 -10.08 31.44 -52.62
CA ALA A 637 -10.76 32.19 -51.58
C ALA A 637 -11.94 31.37 -51.00
N LYS A 638 -11.85 30.98 -49.73
CA LYS A 638 -12.83 30.16 -49.01
C LYS A 638 -13.47 30.96 -47.89
N GLU A 639 -14.74 30.68 -47.66
CA GLU A 639 -15.46 31.16 -46.49
C GLU A 639 -15.23 30.18 -45.35
N ASP A 640 -14.81 30.68 -44.19
CA ASP A 640 -14.66 29.86 -42.97
C ASP A 640 -15.87 30.06 -42.03
N ASP A 641 -16.10 29.07 -41.16
CA ASP A 641 -17.25 28.97 -40.26
C ASP A 641 -17.28 30.11 -39.23
N GLU A 642 -16.12 30.71 -38.91
CA GLU A 642 -15.95 31.86 -38.00
C GLU A 642 -16.16 33.24 -38.67
N HIS A 643 -16.96 33.33 -39.73
CA HIS A 643 -17.27 34.60 -40.44
C HIS A 643 -16.05 35.34 -41.04
N THR A 644 -14.95 34.65 -41.30
CA THR A 644 -13.75 35.17 -41.97
C THR A 644 -13.64 34.65 -43.41
N ILE A 645 -12.76 35.27 -44.21
CA ILE A 645 -12.38 34.80 -45.56
C ILE A 645 -10.91 34.41 -45.54
N HIS A 646 -10.60 33.21 -46.01
CA HIS A 646 -9.24 32.71 -46.19
C HIS A 646 -8.83 32.72 -47.66
N VAL A 647 -7.63 33.20 -47.95
CA VAL A 647 -7.06 33.25 -49.30
C VAL A 647 -5.61 32.76 -49.24
N PHE A 648 -5.22 31.83 -50.12
CA PHE A 648 -3.90 31.20 -50.20
C PHE A 648 -3.41 30.53 -48.90
N ASP A 649 -4.33 29.99 -48.09
CA ASP A 649 -4.12 29.40 -46.74
C ASP A 649 -3.41 30.30 -45.69
N ASP A 650 -2.85 31.43 -46.11
CA ASP A 650 -1.99 32.31 -45.31
C ASP A 650 -2.61 33.71 -45.07
N VAL A 651 -3.58 34.15 -45.89
CA VAL A 651 -4.23 35.47 -45.76
C VAL A 651 -5.62 35.32 -45.15
N LEU A 652 -5.82 35.94 -43.99
CA LEU A 652 -7.08 36.00 -43.25
C LEU A 652 -7.70 37.39 -43.38
N ILE A 653 -8.97 37.47 -43.80
CA ILE A 653 -9.73 38.73 -43.87
C ILE A 653 -10.89 38.67 -42.87
N ARG A 654 -10.99 39.65 -41.98
CA ARG A 654 -12.05 39.74 -40.95
C ARG A 654 -13.12 40.78 -41.30
N PRO A 655 -14.34 40.70 -40.75
CA PRO A 655 -15.35 41.76 -40.86
C PRO A 655 -14.79 43.10 -40.31
N PRO A 656 -15.09 44.27 -40.92
CA PRO A 656 -16.00 44.56 -42.04
C PRO A 656 -15.50 44.26 -43.47
N TYR A 657 -14.42 43.46 -43.61
CA TYR A 657 -13.79 43.09 -44.89
C TYR A 657 -13.26 44.31 -45.64
N THR A 658 -12.55 45.18 -44.91
CA THR A 658 -11.84 46.32 -45.49
C THR A 658 -10.36 45.97 -45.70
N PRO A 659 -9.61 46.76 -46.47
CA PRO A 659 -8.18 46.52 -46.68
C PRO A 659 -7.39 46.49 -45.36
N ASP A 660 -7.83 47.21 -44.34
CA ASP A 660 -7.11 47.31 -43.07
C ASP A 660 -7.38 46.10 -42.14
N ASP A 661 -8.36 45.25 -42.49
CA ASP A 661 -8.77 44.06 -41.73
C ASP A 661 -8.19 42.73 -42.29
N CYS A 662 -7.10 42.83 -43.06
CA CYS A 662 -6.36 41.68 -43.60
C CYS A 662 -5.16 41.34 -42.72
N PHE A 663 -4.92 40.04 -42.48
CA PHE A 663 -3.83 39.53 -41.67
C PHE A 663 -3.11 38.40 -42.42
N CYS A 664 -1.79 38.52 -42.57
CA CYS A 664 -0.94 37.52 -43.20
C CYS A 664 0.51 37.77 -42.77
N ASP A 665 1.25 36.70 -42.53
CA ASP A 665 2.68 36.79 -42.21
C ASP A 665 3.53 37.20 -43.43
N ASN A 666 3.01 36.97 -44.65
CA ASN A 666 3.65 37.34 -45.91
C ASN A 666 3.20 38.74 -46.38
N SER A 667 4.08 39.73 -46.21
CA SER A 667 3.81 41.13 -46.54
C SER A 667 3.46 41.37 -48.03
N ARG A 668 3.99 40.56 -48.95
CA ARG A 668 3.68 40.66 -50.38
C ARG A 668 2.26 40.17 -50.70
N ALA A 669 1.87 39.05 -50.10
CA ALA A 669 0.52 38.50 -50.24
C ALA A 669 -0.51 39.45 -49.60
N LEU A 670 -0.20 39.99 -48.42
CA LEU A 670 -1.02 40.98 -47.74
C LEU A 670 -1.27 42.20 -48.63
N LEU A 671 -0.21 42.85 -49.14
CA LEU A 671 -0.33 44.05 -49.97
C LEU A 671 -1.10 43.78 -51.27
N SER A 672 -0.90 42.61 -51.87
CA SER A 672 -1.63 42.19 -53.08
C SER A 672 -3.13 42.09 -52.80
N ILE A 673 -3.53 41.38 -51.75
CA ILE A 673 -4.94 41.22 -51.38
C ILE A 673 -5.57 42.55 -50.94
N GLN A 674 -4.86 43.37 -50.16
CA GLN A 674 -5.32 44.71 -49.79
C GLN A 674 -5.55 45.60 -51.02
N SER A 675 -4.67 45.53 -52.02
CA SER A 675 -4.84 46.26 -53.28
C SER A 675 -6.04 45.77 -54.08
N SER A 676 -6.31 44.45 -54.06
CA SER A 676 -7.47 43.82 -54.68
C SER A 676 -8.78 44.25 -54.00
N ILE A 677 -8.83 44.31 -52.67
CA ILE A 677 -10.00 44.78 -51.92
C ILE A 677 -10.25 46.27 -52.21
N ARG A 678 -9.20 47.11 -52.27
CA ARG A 678 -9.35 48.52 -52.67
C ARG A 678 -9.95 48.68 -54.07
N ARG A 679 -9.61 47.79 -55.01
CA ARG A 679 -10.22 47.78 -56.36
C ARG A 679 -11.67 47.32 -56.33
N PHE A 680 -11.99 46.30 -55.53
CA PHE A 680 -13.37 45.87 -55.30
C PHE A 680 -14.23 47.01 -54.74
N ASP A 681 -13.72 47.72 -53.74
CA ASP A 681 -14.39 48.87 -53.11
C ASP A 681 -14.59 50.02 -54.08
N ALA A 682 -13.60 50.33 -54.91
CA ALA A 682 -13.74 51.36 -55.95
C ALA A 682 -14.84 51.03 -56.97
N GLN A 683 -15.05 49.75 -57.30
CA GLN A 683 -16.09 49.30 -58.23
C GLN A 683 -17.50 49.21 -57.59
N HIS A 684 -17.58 48.96 -56.29
CA HIS A 684 -18.85 48.74 -55.58
C HIS A 684 -19.17 49.85 -54.56
N SER A 685 -18.52 51.00 -54.67
CA SER A 685 -18.60 52.15 -53.75
C SER A 685 -20.00 52.77 -53.56
N GLN A 686 -21.02 52.36 -54.32
CA GLN A 686 -22.41 52.80 -54.12
C GLN A 686 -23.31 51.77 -53.43
N LYS A 687 -22.82 50.52 -53.27
CA LYS A 687 -23.64 49.38 -52.83
C LYS A 687 -23.33 48.89 -51.42
N PHE A 688 -22.14 49.19 -50.90
CA PHE A 688 -21.64 48.67 -49.62
C PHE A 688 -20.95 49.72 -48.74
N THR A 689 -21.12 51.00 -49.05
CA THR A 689 -20.65 52.16 -48.27
C THR A 689 -21.69 52.62 -47.25
#